data_AF-A0A2U8E670-F1
#
_entry.id   AF-A0A2U8E670-F1
#
_cell.length_a   1.000
_cell.length_b   1.000
_cell.length_c   1.000
_cell.angle_alpha   90.00
_cell.angle_beta   90.00
_cell.angle_gamma   90.00
#
_symmetry.space_group_name_H-M   'P 1'
#
loop_
_entity.id
_entity.type
_entity.pdbx_description
1 polymer ?
#
loop_
_entity_poly.entity_id
_entity_poly.type
_entity_poly.pdbx_seq_one_letter_code
_entity_poly.pdbx_strand_id
1 'polypeptide(L)'
;MSEYTQDNRLLRITTPIGKDKLLIKSIRGIERLSTLFEYEAFLLSEDNDIDYKDILGKDVTVEIESAIKDGGTRYINGIVRTFGRTGSTGTLACYVAVIVPKLWLTSLTTDCRIFQKKDAKSILSDIIKTDAGISDYKDSASDSGTTERPYCVQYRETDFAFASRLMEEEGIYYHFEHADGKHTLVLCDSPGSHSDATAAATISFHNKRLIRSEQGIQTWGARNDAVPGNYVLADYNYKSPSTVLRSNATESRGYTGDDAEMFDYPGIFAESTDGDKLAKIRLGAHQANHNTYTGTTTAVTLSTGTTFSLENHPNTAFNKKYLVIENEIFAENPPFTDGEPPSEASFQSRLTAILADQQYRAPQRTPVPDLRGPHSAIVTGADDDEIHTDEYGCVKVRFHWDRDDEKKGEDSTVYLRTAQMWTGKNFGTLFIPRVGQEVIVEFLDGHPDRPVITGCLYNAENLPPYALPDHKTRSTIKTHSTPEGEVYNEVRFEDKKDEEQLLIHAGKDHEITTANDRVEHVGNDTHLTVINDRLELIHKDHHEAIGGMHKLSIGAGAEGVEGADGQTKGEVEEGGGQHIMIKGPRVIEIGGKSSLKVAEDVAETFEKNHATAVTEQRYLKAKEIVLEAEENLTLHVGDHFIAITSDGIKISTTADIAINGDGSIANTSGGDITSEAGGKFGVTSTGDTTIEATGNFSAKGTAGAAVESDMNTDITAGINLTLEGTAKAAMHGAMAEVKSDAILTIQGSMVNIN
;
A
#
# COMPACT_ATOMS: atom_id res chain seq x y z
N MET A 1 57.96 -23.15 59.48
CA MET A 1 57.96 -24.33 58.60
C MET A 1 56.78 -25.16 59.05
N SER A 2 55.88 -25.54 58.14
CA SER A 2 54.76 -26.43 58.49
C SER A 2 55.31 -27.77 58.94
N GLU A 3 54.64 -28.40 59.92
CA GLU A 3 55.02 -29.74 60.40
C GLU A 3 54.73 -30.81 59.33
N TYR A 4 53.76 -30.53 58.45
CA TYR A 4 53.33 -31.39 57.37
C TYR A 4 53.72 -30.81 56.01
N THR A 5 54.17 -31.66 55.09
CA THR A 5 54.53 -31.28 53.72
C THR A 5 53.99 -32.28 52.70
N GLN A 6 53.77 -31.78 51.49
CA GLN A 6 53.39 -32.58 50.32
C GLN A 6 54.59 -33.01 49.47
N ASP A 7 55.81 -32.61 49.82
CA ASP A 7 57.01 -33.00 49.10
C ASP A 7 57.15 -34.53 49.03
N ASN A 8 57.47 -35.06 47.85
CA ASN A 8 57.56 -36.50 47.55
C ASN A 8 56.26 -37.31 47.75
N ARG A 9 55.09 -36.67 47.72
CA ARG A 9 53.78 -37.34 47.71
C ARG A 9 53.20 -37.45 46.29
N LEU A 10 52.34 -38.45 46.08
CA LEU A 10 51.68 -38.72 44.79
C LEU A 10 50.82 -37.55 44.34
N LEU A 11 50.01 -37.02 45.26
CA LEU A 11 49.21 -35.82 45.02
C LEU A 11 49.85 -34.61 45.70
N ARG A 12 49.93 -33.51 44.96
CA ARG A 12 50.34 -32.21 45.46
C ARG A 12 49.35 -31.15 44.99
N ILE A 13 49.06 -30.15 45.80
CA ILE A 13 48.25 -29.00 45.39
C ILE A 13 49.00 -27.69 45.61
N THR A 14 49.01 -26.86 44.56
CA THR A 14 49.47 -25.47 44.61
C THR A 14 48.24 -24.57 44.71
N THR A 15 48.23 -23.71 45.74
CA THR A 15 47.13 -22.77 46.01
C THR A 15 47.65 -21.35 46.23
N PRO A 16 46.80 -20.31 46.09
CA PRO A 16 47.21 -18.91 46.26
C PRO A 16 47.65 -18.52 47.68
N ILE A 17 47.28 -19.31 48.70
CA ILE A 17 47.59 -18.99 50.11
C ILE A 17 48.98 -19.46 50.56
N GLY A 18 49.75 -20.09 49.65
CA GLY A 18 51.14 -20.49 49.87
C GLY A 18 51.34 -22.00 50.01
N LYS A 19 52.61 -22.41 49.90
CA LYS A 19 53.03 -23.81 49.96
C LYS A 19 52.65 -24.45 51.29
N ASP A 20 52.17 -25.69 51.23
CA ASP A 20 51.85 -26.55 52.38
C ASP A 20 50.82 -25.96 53.37
N LYS A 21 50.08 -24.92 52.99
CA LYS A 21 48.94 -24.39 53.75
C LYS A 21 47.67 -25.22 53.59
N LEU A 22 47.48 -25.80 52.41
CA LEU A 22 46.45 -26.80 52.13
C LEU A 22 47.15 -28.04 51.59
N LEU A 23 46.93 -29.17 52.25
CA LEU A 23 47.52 -30.47 51.95
C LEU A 23 46.46 -31.33 51.26
N ILE A 24 46.69 -31.79 50.03
CA ILE A 24 45.70 -32.64 49.35
C ILE A 24 45.75 -34.08 49.87
N LYS A 25 44.61 -34.55 50.39
CA LYS A 25 44.42 -35.94 50.81
C LYS A 25 43.98 -36.81 49.65
N SER A 26 42.92 -36.41 48.96
CA SER A 26 42.38 -37.15 47.83
C SER A 26 41.71 -36.21 46.83
N ILE A 27 41.62 -36.65 45.58
CA ILE A 27 40.85 -35.98 44.54
C ILE A 27 39.96 -37.02 43.84
N ARG A 28 38.72 -36.62 43.58
CA ARG A 28 37.82 -37.34 42.69
C ARG A 28 37.29 -36.36 41.65
N GLY A 29 37.10 -36.80 40.42
CA GLY A 29 36.48 -35.92 39.44
C GLY A 29 36.18 -36.59 38.14
N ILE A 30 35.41 -35.87 37.34
CA ILE A 30 34.94 -36.33 36.05
C ILE A 30 35.12 -35.25 35.00
N GLU A 31 35.61 -35.68 33.85
CA GLU A 31 35.76 -34.86 32.64
C GLU A 31 35.14 -35.61 31.46
N ARG A 32 34.51 -34.87 30.56
CA ARG A 32 33.82 -35.38 29.36
C ARG A 32 34.02 -34.40 28.21
N LEU A 33 34.01 -34.90 26.98
CA LEU A 33 33.94 -34.02 25.81
C LEU A 33 32.68 -33.17 25.90
N SER A 34 32.83 -31.90 25.52
CA SER A 34 31.75 -30.91 25.49
C SER A 34 31.07 -30.66 26.85
N THR A 35 31.75 -30.93 27.97
CA THR A 35 31.26 -30.65 29.32
C THR A 35 32.36 -29.99 30.15
N LEU A 36 31.98 -29.12 31.09
CA LEU A 36 32.90 -28.56 32.07
C LEU A 36 33.40 -29.68 33.01
N PHE A 37 34.72 -29.81 33.19
CA PHE A 37 35.25 -30.75 34.17
C PHE A 37 34.89 -30.31 35.59
N GLU A 38 34.80 -31.28 36.49
CA GLU A 38 34.62 -31.04 37.91
C GLU A 38 35.50 -31.98 38.73
N TYR A 39 36.38 -31.39 39.55
CA TYR A 39 37.25 -32.12 40.45
C TYR A 39 37.03 -31.67 41.89
N GLU A 40 36.64 -32.58 42.76
CA GLU A 40 36.51 -32.37 44.19
C GLU A 40 37.78 -32.85 44.91
N ALA A 41 38.52 -31.89 45.46
CA ALA A 41 39.72 -32.13 46.26
C ALA A 41 39.37 -32.06 47.75
N PHE A 42 39.73 -33.12 48.47
CA PHE A 42 39.72 -33.17 49.92
C PHE A 42 41.07 -32.70 50.43
N LEU A 43 41.05 -31.63 51.22
CA LEU A 43 42.22 -30.91 51.67
C LEU A 43 42.32 -30.94 53.20
N LEU A 44 43.53 -30.87 53.72
CA LEU A 44 43.83 -30.79 55.15
C LEU A 44 44.64 -29.52 55.42
N SER A 45 44.49 -28.92 56.59
CA SER A 45 45.31 -27.79 57.03
C SER A 45 45.53 -27.78 58.53
N GLU A 46 46.67 -27.22 58.96
CA GLU A 46 46.90 -26.84 60.36
C GLU A 46 46.05 -25.62 60.75
N ASP A 47 45.68 -24.80 59.76
CA ASP A 47 44.83 -23.62 59.94
C ASP A 47 43.36 -24.03 59.98
N ASN A 48 42.66 -23.59 61.03
CA ASN A 48 41.25 -23.90 61.25
C ASN A 48 40.30 -22.81 60.72
N ASP A 49 40.84 -21.67 60.25
CA ASP A 49 40.09 -20.47 59.90
C ASP A 49 40.61 -19.83 58.60
N ILE A 50 40.90 -20.67 57.59
CA ILE A 50 41.23 -20.18 56.24
C ILE A 50 40.04 -19.36 55.69
N ASP A 51 40.26 -18.08 55.39
CA ASP A 51 39.25 -17.22 54.75
C ASP A 51 38.96 -17.75 53.34
N TYR A 52 37.71 -18.12 53.09
CA TYR A 52 37.27 -18.66 51.80
C TYR A 52 37.51 -17.68 50.64
N LYS A 53 37.54 -16.36 50.89
CA LYS A 53 37.83 -15.34 49.88
C LYS A 53 39.25 -15.47 49.32
N ASP A 54 40.15 -16.09 50.06
CA ASP A 54 41.51 -16.28 49.61
C ASP A 54 41.69 -17.46 48.65
N ILE A 55 40.65 -18.27 48.47
CA ILE A 55 40.65 -19.47 47.61
C ILE A 55 39.57 -19.40 46.52
N LEU A 56 38.36 -18.99 46.86
CA LEU A 56 37.21 -19.02 45.94
C LEU A 56 37.45 -18.13 44.71
N GLY A 57 37.17 -18.66 43.52
CA GLY A 57 37.40 -18.03 42.23
C GLY A 57 38.85 -17.94 41.78
N LYS A 58 39.83 -18.34 42.62
CA LYS A 58 41.25 -18.27 42.28
C LYS A 58 41.76 -19.58 41.67
N ASP A 59 42.82 -19.46 40.87
CA ASP A 59 43.49 -20.59 40.22
C ASP A 59 44.20 -21.51 41.22
N VAL A 60 44.04 -22.82 41.03
CA VAL A 60 44.73 -23.89 41.76
C VAL A 60 45.21 -24.95 40.78
N THR A 61 46.31 -25.62 41.13
CA THR A 61 46.85 -26.73 40.34
C THR A 61 47.06 -27.94 41.23
N VAL A 62 46.42 -29.06 40.88
CA VAL A 62 46.74 -30.37 41.44
C VAL A 62 47.70 -31.09 40.51
N GLU A 63 48.77 -31.60 41.08
CA GLU A 63 49.75 -32.45 40.41
C GLU A 63 49.55 -33.90 40.87
N ILE A 64 49.47 -34.82 39.91
CA ILE A 64 49.40 -36.26 40.13
C ILE A 64 50.64 -36.88 39.51
N GLU A 65 51.59 -37.29 40.34
CA GLU A 65 52.80 -37.99 39.91
C GLU A 65 52.55 -39.49 39.82
N SER A 66 52.93 -40.11 38.70
CA SER A 66 52.83 -41.57 38.58
C SER A 66 53.73 -42.27 39.60
N ALA A 67 53.14 -43.14 40.43
CA ALA A 67 53.90 -44.05 41.30
C ALA A 67 54.74 -45.09 40.51
N ILE A 68 54.52 -45.17 39.19
CA ILE A 68 55.24 -46.03 38.26
C ILE A 68 56.34 -45.21 37.57
N LYS A 69 57.57 -45.78 37.55
CA LYS A 69 58.74 -45.19 36.89
C LYS A 69 58.44 -44.87 35.42
N ASP A 70 58.84 -43.68 34.97
CA ASP A 70 58.62 -43.16 33.61
C ASP A 70 57.13 -42.97 33.22
N GLY A 71 56.20 -43.07 34.17
CA GLY A 71 54.76 -42.93 33.94
C GLY A 71 54.21 -41.50 33.87
N GLY A 72 55.10 -40.50 33.92
CA GLY A 72 54.77 -39.09 33.76
C GLY A 72 53.99 -38.45 34.92
N THR A 73 53.67 -37.18 34.72
CA THR A 73 52.92 -36.34 35.66
C THR A 73 51.69 -35.78 34.96
N ARG A 74 50.54 -35.79 35.65
CA ARG A 74 49.33 -35.11 35.20
C ARG A 74 49.09 -33.86 36.04
N TYR A 75 48.76 -32.77 35.37
CA TYR A 75 48.27 -31.56 36.01
C TYR A 75 46.75 -31.48 35.88
N ILE A 76 46.10 -30.95 36.90
CA ILE A 76 44.70 -30.55 36.90
C ILE A 76 44.68 -29.12 37.40
N ASN A 77 44.56 -28.19 36.47
CA ASN A 77 44.44 -26.77 36.75
C ASN A 77 43.01 -26.28 36.50
N GLY A 78 42.55 -25.38 37.36
CA GLY A 78 41.25 -24.71 37.25
C GLY A 78 41.05 -23.69 38.38
N ILE A 79 39.85 -23.11 38.44
CA ILE A 79 39.44 -22.19 39.50
C ILE A 79 38.56 -22.90 40.52
N VAL A 80 38.54 -22.41 41.77
CA VAL A 80 37.74 -23.01 42.84
C VAL A 80 36.33 -22.42 42.89
N ARG A 81 35.28 -23.20 42.57
CA ARG A 81 33.87 -22.76 42.68
C ARG A 81 33.25 -22.97 44.05
N THR A 82 33.80 -23.88 44.85
CA THR A 82 33.30 -24.20 46.19
C THR A 82 34.49 -24.46 47.08
N PHE A 83 34.54 -23.78 48.23
CA PHE A 83 35.53 -24.00 49.26
C PHE A 83 34.88 -23.94 50.63
N GLY A 84 35.19 -24.87 51.52
CA GLY A 84 34.65 -24.84 52.86
C GLY A 84 35.24 -25.90 53.76
N ARG A 85 35.22 -25.62 55.07
CA ARG A 85 35.63 -26.58 56.10
C ARG A 85 34.53 -27.62 56.31
N THR A 86 34.90 -28.90 56.30
CA THR A 86 33.97 -30.02 56.43
C THR A 86 34.12 -30.79 57.74
N GLY A 87 35.23 -30.59 58.46
CA GLY A 87 35.48 -31.26 59.73
C GLY A 87 36.94 -31.17 60.17
N SER A 88 37.42 -32.25 60.76
CA SER A 88 38.81 -32.43 61.20
C SER A 88 39.20 -33.90 61.20
N THR A 89 40.45 -34.20 60.88
CA THR A 89 41.04 -35.52 61.06
C THR A 89 42.34 -35.40 61.87
N GLY A 90 42.42 -36.12 62.99
CA GLY A 90 43.55 -36.00 63.91
C GLY A 90 43.64 -34.56 64.43
N THR A 91 44.78 -33.91 64.20
CA THR A 91 45.05 -32.51 64.55
C THR A 91 44.77 -31.52 63.42
N LEU A 92 44.41 -31.99 62.21
CA LEU A 92 44.23 -31.16 61.02
C LEU A 92 42.76 -30.86 60.75
N ALA A 93 42.46 -29.63 60.31
CA ALA A 93 41.16 -29.25 59.80
C ALA A 93 40.95 -29.82 58.38
N CYS A 94 39.75 -30.31 58.08
CA CYS A 94 39.39 -30.82 56.75
C CYS A 94 38.65 -29.75 55.96
N TYR A 95 39.05 -29.56 54.70
CA TYR A 95 38.44 -28.67 53.74
C TYR A 95 38.06 -29.45 52.48
N VAL A 96 37.06 -28.94 51.76
CA VAL A 96 36.73 -29.39 50.40
C VAL A 96 36.92 -28.22 49.44
N ALA A 97 37.49 -28.50 48.27
CA ALA A 97 37.58 -27.56 47.16
C ALA A 97 37.04 -28.21 45.89
N VAL A 98 36.10 -27.55 45.20
CA VAL A 98 35.62 -27.99 43.88
C VAL A 98 36.26 -27.13 42.80
N ILE A 99 37.06 -27.76 41.96
CA ILE A 99 37.87 -27.16 40.90
C ILE A 99 37.14 -27.35 39.57
N VAL A 100 36.94 -26.25 38.85
CA VAL A 100 36.24 -26.18 37.56
C VAL A 100 37.02 -25.32 36.56
N PRO A 101 36.77 -25.41 35.24
CA PRO A 101 37.42 -24.53 34.27
C PRO A 101 37.00 -23.07 34.44
N LYS A 102 37.83 -22.13 33.97
CA LYS A 102 37.48 -20.70 33.90
C LYS A 102 36.21 -20.44 33.09
N LEU A 103 35.94 -21.27 32.08
CA LEU A 103 34.70 -21.23 31.29
C LEU A 103 33.45 -21.35 32.16
N TRP A 104 33.51 -21.99 33.34
CA TRP A 104 32.38 -22.05 34.26
C TRP A 104 31.85 -20.68 34.70
N LEU A 105 32.70 -19.63 34.71
CA LEU A 105 32.27 -18.28 35.08
C LEU A 105 31.16 -17.74 34.16
N THR A 106 31.10 -18.18 32.91
CA THR A 106 30.05 -17.79 31.95
C THR A 106 28.69 -18.44 32.24
N SER A 107 28.62 -19.35 33.22
CA SER A 107 27.36 -19.87 33.76
C SER A 107 26.73 -18.96 34.82
N LEU A 108 27.48 -17.95 35.31
CA LEU A 108 27.02 -17.00 36.33
C LEU A 108 26.40 -15.73 35.74
N THR A 109 26.52 -15.54 34.44
CA THR A 109 26.00 -14.39 33.68
C THR A 109 24.82 -14.82 32.83
N THR A 110 23.87 -13.92 32.56
CA THR A 110 22.71 -14.14 31.70
C THR A 110 22.43 -12.85 30.94
N ASP A 111 22.15 -12.95 29.64
CA ASP A 111 21.95 -11.77 28.80
C ASP A 111 20.89 -11.98 27.70
N CYS A 112 20.49 -10.88 27.07
CA CYS A 112 19.77 -10.83 25.82
C CYS A 112 20.58 -10.02 24.80
N ARG A 113 21.12 -10.67 23.77
CA ARG A 113 22.04 -10.07 22.80
C ARG A 113 21.76 -10.51 21.38
N ILE A 114 22.04 -9.63 20.43
CA ILE A 114 21.87 -9.87 19.00
C ILE A 114 23.23 -9.86 18.31
N PHE A 115 23.55 -10.96 17.64
CA PHE A 115 24.71 -11.12 16.77
C PHE A 115 24.23 -11.12 15.31
N GLN A 116 24.83 -10.27 14.49
CA GLN A 116 24.47 -10.12 13.08
C GLN A 116 25.71 -10.28 12.21
N LYS A 117 25.55 -10.95 11.06
CA LYS A 117 26.63 -11.17 10.07
C LYS A 117 27.89 -11.74 10.70
N LYS A 118 27.71 -12.73 11.59
CA LYS A 118 28.80 -13.45 12.25
C LYS A 118 28.56 -14.94 12.11
N ASP A 119 29.63 -15.69 11.91
CA ASP A 119 29.59 -17.14 12.03
C ASP A 119 29.67 -17.56 13.52
N ALA A 120 29.37 -18.83 13.78
CA ALA A 120 29.36 -19.35 15.14
C ALA A 120 30.71 -19.25 15.84
N LYS A 121 31.82 -19.48 15.14
CA LYS A 121 33.17 -19.37 15.72
C LYS A 121 33.50 -17.95 16.16
N SER A 122 33.11 -16.95 15.38
CA SER A 122 33.27 -15.54 15.72
C SER A 122 32.48 -15.18 16.97
N ILE A 123 31.21 -15.64 17.06
CA ILE A 123 30.36 -15.44 18.24
C ILE A 123 30.98 -16.14 19.48
N LEU A 124 31.44 -17.38 19.34
CA LEU A 124 32.11 -18.10 20.42
C LEU A 124 33.39 -17.39 20.88
N SER A 125 34.16 -16.83 19.95
CA SER A 125 35.35 -16.05 20.27
C SER A 125 35.00 -14.78 21.06
N ASP A 126 33.92 -14.08 20.73
CA ASP A 126 33.46 -12.91 21.49
C ASP A 126 33.11 -13.31 22.94
N ILE A 127 32.30 -14.35 23.11
CA ILE A 127 31.86 -14.82 24.43
C ILE A 127 33.04 -15.30 25.27
N ILE A 128 33.91 -16.13 24.68
CA ILE A 128 34.97 -16.83 25.43
C ILE A 128 36.16 -15.90 25.69
N LYS A 129 36.63 -15.17 24.67
CA LYS A 129 37.84 -14.35 24.81
C LYS A 129 37.53 -12.95 25.30
N THR A 130 36.56 -12.29 24.68
CA THR A 130 36.27 -10.87 24.96
C THR A 130 35.49 -10.73 26.26
N ASP A 131 34.36 -11.44 26.39
CA ASP A 131 33.46 -11.26 27.54
C ASP A 131 33.98 -12.00 28.78
N ALA A 132 34.36 -13.28 28.63
CA ALA A 132 34.84 -14.10 29.75
C ALA A 132 36.34 -13.91 30.06
N GLY A 133 37.09 -13.22 29.21
CA GLY A 133 38.51 -12.95 29.42
C GLY A 133 39.41 -14.20 29.36
N ILE A 134 38.98 -15.27 28.69
CA ILE A 134 39.72 -16.53 28.62
C ILE A 134 40.75 -16.46 27.49
N SER A 135 42.00 -16.18 27.85
CA SER A 135 43.13 -16.13 26.92
C SER A 135 43.68 -17.50 26.54
N ASP A 136 43.60 -18.47 27.45
CA ASP A 136 44.04 -19.86 27.23
C ASP A 136 42.99 -20.62 26.41
N TYR A 137 42.94 -20.29 25.13
CA TYR A 137 41.98 -20.79 24.15
C TYR A 137 42.71 -21.25 22.88
N LYS A 138 42.30 -22.41 22.36
CA LYS A 138 42.83 -22.98 21.12
C LYS A 138 41.67 -23.45 20.25
N ASP A 139 41.51 -22.82 19.08
CA ASP A 139 40.60 -23.32 18.06
C ASP A 139 41.34 -24.38 17.22
N SER A 140 40.93 -25.65 17.35
CA SER A 140 41.41 -26.76 16.52
C SER A 140 40.28 -27.34 15.65
N ALA A 141 39.13 -26.66 15.58
CA ALA A 141 38.07 -27.00 14.65
C ALA A 141 38.42 -26.48 13.25
N SER A 142 37.97 -27.16 12.20
CA SER A 142 38.21 -26.76 10.81
C SER A 142 37.61 -25.38 10.48
N ASP A 143 38.30 -24.62 9.62
CA ASP A 143 37.84 -23.29 9.16
C ASP A 143 36.70 -23.38 8.14
N SER A 144 36.52 -24.54 7.51
CA SER A 144 35.54 -24.78 6.43
C SER A 144 34.10 -25.00 6.93
N GLY A 145 33.82 -24.70 8.20
CA GLY A 145 32.79 -25.40 8.95
C GLY A 145 31.71 -24.56 9.60
N THR A 146 31.67 -23.24 9.51
CA THR A 146 30.58 -22.42 10.09
C THR A 146 30.03 -21.44 9.07
N THR A 147 28.71 -21.37 8.96
CA THR A 147 28.03 -20.49 8.01
C THR A 147 27.78 -19.14 8.68
N GLU A 148 27.99 -18.04 7.95
CA GLU A 148 27.64 -16.71 8.44
C GLU A 148 26.14 -16.65 8.72
N ARG A 149 25.78 -16.25 9.94
CA ARG A 149 24.39 -16.11 10.36
C ARG A 149 23.95 -14.65 10.18
N PRO A 150 22.90 -14.38 9.38
CA PRO A 150 22.37 -13.03 9.26
C PRO A 150 21.91 -12.48 10.62
N TYR A 151 21.33 -13.34 11.46
CA TYR A 151 20.72 -12.99 12.74
C TYR A 151 20.84 -14.19 13.69
N CYS A 152 21.41 -13.98 14.87
CA CYS A 152 21.51 -14.98 15.93
C CYS A 152 21.37 -14.30 17.30
N VAL A 153 20.50 -14.83 18.15
CA VAL A 153 20.07 -14.18 19.38
C VAL A 153 20.37 -15.07 20.57
N GLN A 154 21.07 -14.51 21.55
CA GLN A 154 21.08 -15.02 22.92
C GLN A 154 19.88 -14.42 23.65
N TYR A 155 18.99 -15.23 24.21
CA TYR A 155 17.79 -14.71 24.90
C TYR A 155 17.56 -15.39 26.24
N ARG A 156 17.75 -14.64 27.33
CA ARG A 156 17.49 -15.09 28.72
C ARG A 156 18.18 -16.41 29.08
N GLU A 157 19.32 -16.67 28.46
CA GLU A 157 20.17 -17.83 28.69
C GLU A 157 21.56 -17.37 29.13
N THR A 158 22.26 -18.24 29.86
CA THR A 158 23.63 -17.91 30.30
C THR A 158 24.58 -17.88 29.11
N ASP A 159 25.68 -17.14 29.24
CA ASP A 159 26.69 -17.09 28.18
C ASP A 159 27.26 -18.50 27.90
N PHE A 160 27.36 -19.33 28.95
CA PHE A 160 27.72 -20.75 28.80
C PHE A 160 26.68 -21.56 28.03
N ALA A 161 25.38 -21.39 28.33
CA ALA A 161 24.32 -22.11 27.64
C ALA A 161 24.26 -21.70 26.16
N PHE A 162 24.35 -20.40 25.86
CA PHE A 162 24.37 -19.91 24.49
C PHE A 162 25.57 -20.46 23.70
N ALA A 163 26.77 -20.41 24.28
CA ALA A 163 27.96 -20.97 23.66
C ALA A 163 27.83 -22.50 23.47
N SER A 164 27.26 -23.21 24.45
CA SER A 164 27.09 -24.67 24.39
C SER A 164 26.11 -25.09 23.30
N ARG A 165 24.92 -24.49 23.23
CA ARG A 165 23.96 -24.83 22.16
C ARG A 165 24.49 -24.47 20.78
N LEU A 166 25.22 -23.35 20.64
CA LEU A 166 25.80 -22.93 19.37
C LEU A 166 26.90 -23.90 18.91
N MET A 167 27.74 -24.38 19.84
CA MET A 167 28.71 -25.44 19.55
C MET A 167 28.02 -26.74 19.14
N GLU A 168 27.00 -27.18 19.89
CA GLU A 168 26.19 -28.37 19.60
C GLU A 168 25.48 -28.27 18.24
N GLU A 169 24.95 -27.10 17.88
CA GLU A 169 24.31 -26.81 16.60
C GLU A 169 25.27 -27.02 15.42
N GLU A 170 26.48 -26.48 15.52
CA GLU A 170 27.52 -26.53 14.47
C GLU A 170 28.38 -27.80 14.52
N GLY A 171 28.13 -28.70 15.47
CA GLY A 171 28.90 -29.93 15.63
C GLY A 171 30.32 -29.71 16.18
N ILE A 172 30.56 -28.55 16.77
CA ILE A 172 31.75 -28.20 17.54
C ILE A 172 31.60 -28.80 18.94
N TYR A 173 32.68 -29.31 19.48
CA TYR A 173 32.77 -29.76 20.86
C TYR A 173 34.11 -29.31 21.45
N TYR A 174 34.32 -29.52 22.73
CA TYR A 174 35.53 -29.05 23.39
C TYR A 174 36.08 -30.02 24.44
N HIS A 175 37.35 -29.84 24.77
CA HIS A 175 37.97 -30.43 25.95
C HIS A 175 38.97 -29.43 26.57
N PHE A 176 39.63 -29.84 27.65
CA PHE A 176 40.62 -29.03 28.33
C PHE A 176 41.99 -29.72 28.32
N GLU A 177 43.03 -28.99 27.91
CA GLU A 177 44.42 -29.40 28.08
C GLU A 177 44.96 -28.76 29.36
N HIS A 178 45.47 -29.57 30.29
CA HIS A 178 46.00 -29.07 31.56
C HIS A 178 47.53 -29.07 31.56
N ALA A 179 48.12 -28.00 32.08
CA ALA A 179 49.53 -27.88 32.36
C ALA A 179 49.75 -27.26 33.76
N ASP A 180 51.00 -27.19 34.20
CA ASP A 180 51.29 -26.53 35.47
C ASP A 180 50.89 -25.05 35.42
N GLY A 181 49.99 -24.65 36.32
CA GLY A 181 49.51 -23.29 36.46
C GLY A 181 48.51 -22.81 35.40
N LYS A 182 48.09 -23.65 34.44
CA LYS A 182 47.12 -23.26 33.40
C LYS A 182 46.29 -24.42 32.83
N HIS A 183 45.11 -24.11 32.31
CA HIS A 183 44.32 -25.01 31.49
C HIS A 183 43.84 -24.28 30.23
N THR A 184 43.89 -24.96 29.09
CA THR A 184 43.52 -24.42 27.78
C THR A 184 42.20 -25.04 27.33
N LEU A 185 41.21 -24.21 26.97
CA LEU A 185 40.01 -24.68 26.28
C LEU A 185 40.36 -24.98 24.81
N VAL A 186 40.09 -26.20 24.36
CA VAL A 186 40.36 -26.63 22.98
C VAL A 186 39.04 -26.91 22.28
N LEU A 187 38.72 -26.15 21.23
CA LEU A 187 37.58 -26.45 20.36
C LEU A 187 37.99 -27.46 19.28
N CYS A 188 37.10 -28.40 19.00
CA CYS A 188 37.31 -29.52 18.08
C CYS A 188 36.06 -29.75 17.23
N ASP A 189 36.25 -30.28 16.02
CA ASP A 189 35.15 -30.71 15.15
C ASP A 189 35.50 -31.98 14.34
N SER A 190 36.68 -32.57 14.54
CA SER A 190 37.12 -33.73 13.77
C SER A 190 38.09 -34.60 14.56
N PRO A 191 38.24 -35.89 14.18
CA PRO A 191 39.31 -36.75 14.69
C PRO A 191 40.71 -36.12 14.65
N GLY A 192 40.98 -35.28 13.65
CA GLY A 192 42.27 -34.58 13.48
C GLY A 192 42.54 -33.49 14.50
N SER A 193 41.54 -33.06 15.28
CA SER A 193 41.70 -32.05 16.34
C SER A 193 42.38 -32.60 17.60
N HIS A 194 42.55 -33.93 17.72
CA HIS A 194 43.08 -34.60 18.91
C HIS A 194 44.54 -35.04 18.77
N SER A 195 45.25 -35.09 19.89
CA SER A 195 46.65 -35.51 19.96
C SER A 195 46.84 -36.73 20.87
N ASP A 196 47.99 -37.41 20.76
CA ASP A 196 48.33 -38.55 21.62
C ASP A 196 48.55 -38.10 23.06
N ALA A 197 48.13 -38.92 24.03
CA ALA A 197 48.42 -38.69 25.44
C ALA A 197 49.94 -38.66 25.68
N THR A 198 50.42 -37.65 26.42
CA THR A 198 51.84 -37.48 26.72
C THR A 198 52.37 -38.68 27.53
N ALA A 199 53.52 -39.24 27.13
CA ALA A 199 54.15 -40.42 27.73
C ALA A 199 53.34 -41.74 27.70
N ALA A 200 52.14 -41.77 27.10
CA ALA A 200 51.24 -42.93 27.08
C ALA A 200 50.57 -43.17 25.70
N ALA A 201 51.30 -42.96 24.61
CA ALA A 201 50.78 -43.16 23.24
C ALA A 201 50.39 -44.62 22.94
N THR A 202 51.01 -45.57 23.65
CA THR A 202 50.73 -47.00 23.65
C THR A 202 50.54 -47.46 25.09
N ILE A 203 49.45 -48.18 25.38
CA ILE A 203 49.18 -48.75 26.70
C ILE A 203 48.84 -50.23 26.55
N SER A 204 49.53 -51.07 27.33
CA SER A 204 49.26 -52.51 27.35
C SER A 204 48.04 -52.85 28.18
N PHE A 205 47.29 -53.86 27.73
CA PHE A 205 46.25 -54.50 28.50
C PHE A 205 46.83 -55.59 29.40
N HIS A 206 46.47 -55.58 30.67
CA HIS A 206 46.90 -56.58 31.64
C HIS A 206 45.70 -57.21 32.33
N ASN A 207 45.44 -58.49 32.04
CA ASN A 207 44.32 -59.25 32.61
C ASN A 207 44.54 -59.76 34.05
N LYS A 208 45.72 -59.48 34.63
CA LYS A 208 46.07 -59.81 36.02
C LYS A 208 46.36 -58.51 36.75
N ARG A 209 46.16 -58.50 38.08
CA ARG A 209 46.56 -57.37 38.93
C ARG A 209 48.00 -57.01 38.61
N LEU A 210 48.20 -55.78 38.13
CA LEU A 210 49.48 -55.29 37.62
C LEU A 210 50.62 -55.60 38.60
N ILE A 211 51.78 -55.99 38.07
CA ILE A 211 53.04 -55.84 38.78
C ILE A 211 53.20 -54.32 38.98
N ARG A 212 53.53 -53.87 40.21
CA ARG A 212 53.57 -52.44 40.61
C ARG A 212 54.49 -51.54 39.75
N SER A 213 55.15 -52.06 38.73
CA SER A 213 56.15 -51.39 37.90
C SER A 213 55.68 -50.94 36.52
N GLU A 214 54.43 -51.20 36.11
CA GLU A 214 53.94 -50.86 34.76
C GLU A 214 52.55 -50.19 34.79
N GLN A 215 52.34 -49.20 33.91
CA GLN A 215 51.03 -48.61 33.66
C GLN A 215 50.25 -49.50 32.69
N GLY A 216 48.94 -49.63 32.89
CA GLY A 216 48.17 -50.51 32.03
C GLY A 216 46.66 -50.37 32.20
N ILE A 217 45.95 -50.81 31.16
CA ILE A 217 44.50 -50.98 31.17
C ILE A 217 44.20 -52.38 31.75
N GLN A 218 43.36 -52.42 32.77
CA GLN A 218 43.04 -53.63 33.54
C GLN A 218 41.73 -54.27 33.09
N THR A 219 40.76 -53.44 32.73
CA THR A 219 39.47 -53.86 32.16
C THR A 219 39.25 -53.10 30.87
N TRP A 220 38.72 -53.75 29.85
CA TRP A 220 38.39 -53.12 28.57
C TRP A 220 37.24 -53.88 27.93
N GLY A 221 36.11 -53.21 27.72
CA GLY A 221 34.90 -53.82 27.18
C GLY A 221 34.22 -52.88 26.19
N ALA A 222 33.66 -53.47 25.13
CA ALA A 222 32.85 -52.74 24.16
C ALA A 222 31.37 -52.77 24.55
N ARG A 223 30.67 -51.67 24.31
CA ARG A 223 29.22 -51.51 24.37
C ARG A 223 28.76 -50.96 23.03
N ASN A 224 27.73 -51.59 22.46
CA ASN A 224 27.11 -51.14 21.22
C ASN A 224 25.63 -50.82 21.47
N ASP A 225 25.19 -49.60 21.15
CA ASP A 225 23.80 -49.16 21.31
C ASP A 225 23.12 -48.98 19.93
N ALA A 226 21.82 -49.28 19.83
CA ALA A 226 21.06 -49.02 18.61
C ALA A 226 20.83 -47.50 18.44
N VAL A 227 21.07 -47.00 17.24
CA VAL A 227 21.00 -45.60 16.83
C VAL A 227 20.24 -45.44 15.50
N PRO A 228 19.70 -44.26 15.19
CA PRO A 228 19.16 -43.96 13.86
C PRO A 228 20.25 -44.01 12.79
N GLY A 229 19.91 -44.38 11.57
CA GLY A 229 20.79 -44.30 10.41
C GLY A 229 20.43 -43.21 9.42
N ASN A 230 19.26 -42.59 9.56
CA ASN A 230 18.80 -41.49 8.72
C ASN A 230 18.39 -40.29 9.57
N TYR A 231 18.78 -39.09 9.16
CA TYR A 231 18.32 -37.83 9.76
C TYR A 231 17.91 -36.86 8.64
N VAL A 232 16.66 -36.42 8.67
CA VAL A 232 16.04 -35.56 7.66
C VAL A 232 15.65 -34.23 8.30
N LEU A 233 16.13 -33.13 7.72
CA LEU A 233 15.78 -31.78 8.09
C LEU A 233 14.97 -31.10 6.98
N ALA A 234 14.00 -30.27 7.35
CA ALA A 234 13.28 -29.42 6.41
C ALA A 234 13.18 -27.99 6.92
N ASP A 235 13.10 -27.02 6.00
CA ASP A 235 12.87 -25.62 6.32
C ASP A 235 12.11 -24.91 5.18
N TYR A 236 11.88 -23.60 5.33
CA TYR A 236 11.24 -22.74 4.35
C TYR A 236 11.97 -21.40 4.23
N ASN A 237 12.30 -21.02 3.00
CA ASN A 237 12.89 -19.73 2.69
C ASN A 237 11.94 -18.92 1.80
N TYR A 238 11.48 -17.77 2.32
CA TYR A 238 10.53 -16.91 1.60
C TYR A 238 11.14 -16.23 0.37
N LYS A 239 12.47 -16.14 0.27
CA LYS A 239 13.18 -15.60 -0.91
C LYS A 239 13.24 -16.61 -2.05
N SER A 240 13.05 -17.90 -1.76
CA SER A 240 13.05 -19.00 -2.72
C SER A 240 11.88 -19.97 -2.46
N PRO A 241 10.62 -19.49 -2.46
CA PRO A 241 9.47 -20.21 -1.90
C PRO A 241 9.08 -21.49 -2.65
N SER A 242 9.54 -21.65 -3.90
CA SER A 242 9.36 -22.87 -4.69
C SER A 242 10.44 -23.93 -4.48
N THR A 243 11.55 -23.57 -3.82
CA THR A 243 12.65 -24.49 -3.54
C THR A 243 12.24 -25.43 -2.42
N VAL A 244 12.34 -26.73 -2.67
CA VAL A 244 12.12 -27.75 -1.63
C VAL A 244 13.39 -27.83 -0.78
N LEU A 245 13.37 -27.15 0.37
CA LEU A 245 14.43 -27.25 1.37
C LEU A 245 14.19 -28.49 2.23
N ARG A 246 14.74 -29.61 1.77
CA ARG A 246 14.81 -30.88 2.51
C ARG A 246 16.18 -31.49 2.33
N SER A 247 16.87 -31.72 3.45
CA SER A 247 18.22 -32.27 3.50
C SER A 247 18.23 -33.57 4.29
N ASN A 248 19.03 -34.53 3.83
CA ASN A 248 19.10 -35.87 4.43
C ASN A 248 20.56 -36.28 4.65
N ALA A 249 20.83 -36.89 5.79
CA ALA A 249 22.06 -37.62 6.06
C ALA A 249 21.75 -39.09 6.32
N THR A 250 22.52 -39.98 5.69
CA THR A 250 22.38 -41.43 5.82
C THR A 250 23.74 -42.05 6.15
N GLU A 251 23.80 -42.82 7.24
CA GLU A 251 24.98 -43.60 7.63
C GLU A 251 24.54 -44.91 8.31
N SER A 252 24.74 -46.04 7.63
CA SER A 252 24.40 -47.37 8.13
C SER A 252 25.47 -47.90 9.10
N ARG A 253 25.02 -48.67 10.10
CA ARG A 253 25.86 -49.35 11.10
C ARG A 253 25.84 -50.88 10.95
N GLY A 254 25.06 -51.42 10.02
CA GLY A 254 25.10 -52.81 9.57
C GLY A 254 24.32 -53.81 10.43
N TYR A 255 23.51 -53.35 11.38
CA TYR A 255 22.60 -54.19 12.16
C TYR A 255 21.14 -54.02 11.70
N THR A 256 20.28 -55.00 11.99
CA THR A 256 18.85 -54.93 11.60
C THR A 256 18.15 -53.75 12.27
N GLY A 257 17.50 -52.89 11.48
CA GLY A 257 16.78 -51.69 11.95
C GLY A 257 17.66 -50.45 12.10
N ASP A 258 18.87 -50.47 11.53
CA ASP A 258 19.75 -49.30 11.45
C ASP A 258 19.31 -48.28 10.39
N ASP A 259 18.23 -48.52 9.67
CA ASP A 259 17.63 -47.62 8.68
C ASP A 259 16.56 -46.67 9.28
N ALA A 260 16.36 -46.71 10.60
CA ALA A 260 15.44 -45.82 11.30
C ALA A 260 15.73 -44.33 11.00
N GLU A 261 14.67 -43.59 10.68
CA GLU A 261 14.71 -42.17 10.33
C GLU A 261 14.26 -41.28 11.51
N MET A 262 15.00 -40.19 11.71
CA MET A 262 14.55 -39.03 12.48
C MET A 262 14.25 -37.88 11.53
N PHE A 263 13.08 -37.26 11.68
CA PHE A 263 12.67 -36.08 10.91
C PHE A 263 12.44 -34.90 11.85
N ASP A 264 12.89 -33.71 11.46
CA ASP A 264 12.71 -32.49 12.25
C ASP A 264 12.42 -31.25 11.38
N TYR A 265 11.63 -30.33 11.94
CA TYR A 265 11.25 -29.03 11.35
C TYR A 265 10.95 -28.04 12.48
N PRO A 266 11.47 -26.80 12.42
CA PRO A 266 12.36 -26.26 11.39
C PRO A 266 13.82 -26.72 11.56
N GLY A 267 14.54 -26.88 10.45
CA GLY A 267 15.97 -27.25 10.48
C GLY A 267 16.96 -26.09 10.65
N ILE A 268 16.48 -24.85 10.61
CA ILE A 268 17.24 -23.60 10.76
C ILE A 268 18.34 -23.47 9.70
N PHE A 269 17.94 -23.55 8.42
CA PHE A 269 18.83 -23.32 7.28
C PHE A 269 18.13 -22.66 6.09
N ALA A 270 18.86 -21.85 5.33
CA ALA A 270 18.34 -21.14 4.17
C ALA A 270 18.63 -21.83 2.83
N GLU A 271 19.69 -22.64 2.77
CA GLU A 271 20.21 -23.32 1.58
C GLU A 271 20.46 -24.81 1.88
N SER A 272 20.20 -25.69 0.91
CA SER A 272 20.33 -27.15 1.12
C SER A 272 21.75 -27.61 1.51
N THR A 273 22.79 -26.87 1.11
CA THR A 273 24.18 -27.19 1.50
C THR A 273 24.39 -27.08 3.01
N ASP A 274 23.78 -26.09 3.65
CA ASP A 274 23.82 -25.94 5.11
C ASP A 274 22.94 -27.00 5.77
N GLY A 275 21.76 -27.28 5.21
CA GLY A 275 20.88 -28.35 5.68
C GLY A 275 21.55 -29.73 5.66
N ASP A 276 22.30 -30.07 4.61
CA ASP A 276 23.02 -31.34 4.47
C ASP A 276 24.13 -31.48 5.51
N LYS A 277 24.83 -30.37 5.80
CA LYS A 277 25.84 -30.30 6.85
C LYS A 277 25.21 -30.49 8.23
N LEU A 278 24.12 -29.77 8.53
CA LEU A 278 23.42 -29.89 9.82
C LEU A 278 22.84 -31.29 10.01
N ALA A 279 22.23 -31.89 8.97
CA ALA A 279 21.72 -33.26 9.04
C ALA A 279 22.82 -34.27 9.39
N LYS A 280 24.03 -34.13 8.81
CA LYS A 280 25.20 -34.95 9.15
C LYS A 280 25.67 -34.74 10.59
N ILE A 281 25.64 -33.50 11.07
CA ILE A 281 25.98 -33.18 12.47
C ILE A 281 24.99 -33.85 13.42
N ARG A 282 23.67 -33.72 13.16
CA ARG A 282 22.61 -34.32 14.00
C ARG A 282 22.69 -35.85 14.00
N LEU A 283 22.82 -36.48 12.83
CA LEU A 283 23.02 -37.92 12.73
C LEU A 283 24.28 -38.36 13.49
N GLY A 284 25.40 -37.66 13.28
CA GLY A 284 26.66 -37.92 13.98
C GLY A 284 26.53 -37.81 15.49
N ALA A 285 25.73 -36.87 16.01
CA ALA A 285 25.48 -36.70 17.45
C ALA A 285 24.73 -37.90 18.06
N HIS A 286 23.75 -38.45 17.34
CA HIS A 286 23.05 -39.67 17.75
C HIS A 286 23.96 -40.90 17.66
N GLN A 287 24.83 -40.97 16.65
CA GLN A 287 25.71 -42.11 16.41
C GLN A 287 27.04 -42.04 17.19
N ALA A 288 27.37 -40.90 17.81
CA ALA A 288 28.65 -40.69 18.51
C ALA A 288 28.91 -41.73 19.60
N ASN A 289 27.85 -42.23 20.25
CA ASN A 289 27.94 -43.24 21.31
C ASN A 289 27.53 -44.64 20.84
N HIS A 290 27.39 -44.87 19.53
CA HIS A 290 27.01 -46.18 18.99
C HIS A 290 27.99 -47.27 19.43
N ASN A 291 29.29 -47.04 19.26
CA ASN A 291 30.36 -47.96 19.68
C ASN A 291 31.23 -47.29 20.75
N THR A 292 31.05 -47.69 22.00
CA THR A 292 31.85 -47.15 23.12
C THR A 292 32.65 -48.26 23.79
N TYR A 293 33.82 -47.90 24.32
CA TYR A 293 34.73 -48.80 25.00
C TYR A 293 35.00 -48.26 26.39
N THR A 294 34.80 -49.08 27.42
CA THR A 294 34.98 -48.65 28.81
C THR A 294 35.98 -49.55 29.51
N GLY A 295 36.81 -48.94 30.36
CA GLY A 295 37.84 -49.65 31.08
C GLY A 295 38.43 -48.90 32.26
N THR A 296 39.15 -49.63 33.11
CA THR A 296 39.90 -49.09 34.24
C THR A 296 41.39 -49.10 33.94
N THR A 297 42.10 -48.04 34.30
CA THR A 297 43.53 -47.86 34.01
C THR A 297 44.27 -47.28 35.21
N THR A 298 45.59 -47.54 35.26
CA THR A 298 46.54 -46.86 36.15
C THR A 298 47.39 -45.82 35.43
N ALA A 299 47.18 -45.62 34.13
CA ALA A 299 47.90 -44.61 33.34
C ALA A 299 47.41 -43.20 33.72
N VAL A 300 48.29 -42.43 34.36
CA VAL A 300 47.93 -41.13 34.96
C VAL A 300 47.70 -40.06 33.89
N THR A 301 48.40 -40.12 32.77
CA THR A 301 48.40 -39.08 31.72
C THR A 301 47.22 -39.18 30.75
N LEU A 302 46.43 -40.26 30.77
CA LEU A 302 45.20 -40.36 29.97
C LEU A 302 44.16 -39.36 30.47
N SER A 303 43.66 -38.52 29.57
CA SER A 303 42.64 -37.51 29.86
C SER A 303 41.67 -37.35 28.70
N THR A 304 40.52 -36.76 28.98
CA THR A 304 39.51 -36.52 27.94
C THR A 304 40.06 -35.62 26.82
N GLY A 305 39.82 -36.02 25.56
CA GLY A 305 40.35 -35.35 24.38
C GLY A 305 41.72 -35.85 23.91
N THR A 306 42.36 -36.76 24.66
CA THR A 306 43.60 -37.42 24.22
C THR A 306 43.31 -38.76 23.53
N THR A 307 44.23 -39.17 22.66
CA THR A 307 44.19 -40.48 22.01
C THR A 307 45.29 -41.41 22.52
N PHE A 308 45.03 -42.72 22.46
CA PHE A 308 46.01 -43.76 22.83
C PHE A 308 45.80 -45.04 22.03
N SER A 309 46.85 -45.86 21.88
CA SER A 309 46.79 -47.18 21.25
C SER A 309 46.76 -48.28 22.32
N LEU A 310 45.77 -49.17 22.24
CA LEU A 310 45.71 -50.36 23.10
C LEU A 310 46.51 -51.50 22.48
N GLU A 311 47.29 -52.19 23.30
CA GLU A 311 48.07 -53.36 22.88
C GLU A 311 47.87 -54.53 23.85
N ASN A 312 48.24 -55.74 23.42
CA ASN A 312 48.21 -56.96 24.23
C ASN A 312 46.83 -57.37 24.79
N HIS A 313 45.73 -56.84 24.25
CA HIS A 313 44.39 -57.32 24.60
C HIS A 313 44.13 -58.72 23.98
N PRO A 314 43.56 -59.70 24.74
CA PRO A 314 43.30 -61.05 24.25
C PRO A 314 42.39 -61.12 23.03
N ASN A 315 41.42 -60.21 22.95
CA ASN A 315 40.69 -59.96 21.71
C ASN A 315 41.51 -58.99 20.86
N THR A 316 42.14 -59.50 19.80
CA THR A 316 43.03 -58.71 18.93
C THR A 316 42.30 -57.59 18.18
N ALA A 317 40.97 -57.69 18.01
CA ALA A 317 40.15 -56.63 17.40
C ALA A 317 40.07 -55.36 18.27
N PHE A 318 40.43 -55.44 19.56
CA PHE A 318 40.48 -54.29 20.48
C PHE A 318 41.86 -53.63 20.51
N ASN A 319 42.88 -54.18 19.87
CA ASN A 319 44.20 -53.53 19.78
C ASN A 319 44.16 -52.45 18.70
N LYS A 320 43.53 -51.32 19.03
CA LYS A 320 43.26 -50.19 18.13
C LYS A 320 43.63 -48.88 18.81
N LYS A 321 43.58 -47.78 18.04
CA LYS A 321 43.68 -46.42 18.55
C LYS A 321 42.30 -45.91 18.98
N TYR A 322 42.26 -45.29 20.15
CA TYR A 322 41.05 -44.82 20.81
C TYR A 322 41.15 -43.34 21.17
N LEU A 323 40.01 -42.64 21.16
CA LEU A 323 39.84 -41.29 21.69
C LEU A 323 39.10 -41.36 23.03
N VAL A 324 39.70 -40.82 24.09
CA VAL A 324 39.06 -40.74 25.41
C VAL A 324 37.98 -39.66 25.39
N ILE A 325 36.73 -40.05 25.60
CA ILE A 325 35.57 -39.14 25.58
C ILE A 325 35.03 -38.81 26.98
N GLU A 326 35.31 -39.66 27.95
CA GLU A 326 35.01 -39.46 29.37
C GLU A 326 36.13 -40.09 30.21
N ASN A 327 36.50 -39.44 31.29
CA ASN A 327 37.45 -39.96 32.25
C ASN A 327 37.04 -39.56 33.67
N GLU A 328 36.83 -40.57 34.51
CA GLU A 328 36.54 -40.47 35.93
C GLU A 328 37.79 -40.90 36.70
N ILE A 329 38.33 -40.02 37.54
CA ILE A 329 39.55 -40.30 38.28
C ILE A 329 39.29 -40.31 39.79
N PHE A 330 40.05 -41.15 40.48
CA PHE A 330 40.22 -41.10 41.91
C PHE A 330 41.71 -41.26 42.24
N ALA A 331 42.22 -40.39 43.09
CA ALA A 331 43.57 -40.50 43.60
C ALA A 331 43.61 -40.13 45.08
N GLU A 332 44.49 -40.78 45.83
CA GLU A 332 44.62 -40.60 47.28
C GLU A 332 46.08 -40.72 47.72
N ASN A 333 46.48 -39.82 48.61
CA ASN A 333 47.74 -39.88 49.34
C ASN A 333 47.60 -40.75 50.60
N PRO A 334 48.70 -41.39 51.07
CA PRO A 334 48.75 -41.97 52.42
C PRO A 334 48.38 -40.93 53.50
N PRO A 335 47.94 -41.35 54.69
CA PRO A 335 47.63 -40.43 55.77
C PRO A 335 48.74 -39.42 56.05
N PHE A 336 48.35 -38.19 56.40
CA PHE A 336 49.29 -37.16 56.88
C PHE A 336 49.56 -37.28 58.38
N THR A 337 48.66 -37.94 59.12
CA THR A 337 48.72 -38.08 60.58
C THR A 337 48.64 -39.54 60.98
N ASP A 338 49.29 -39.92 62.08
CA ASP A 338 49.33 -41.29 62.61
C ASP A 338 47.97 -41.81 63.16
N GLY A 339 46.95 -40.95 63.22
CA GLY A 339 45.61 -41.28 63.74
C GLY A 339 44.66 -41.93 62.72
N GLU A 340 45.04 -42.03 61.45
CA GLU A 340 44.25 -42.71 60.40
C GLU A 340 44.80 -44.12 60.11
N PRO A 341 43.96 -45.05 59.62
CA PRO A 341 44.43 -46.36 59.18
C PRO A 341 45.50 -46.23 58.09
N PRO A 342 46.61 -47.00 58.15
CA PRO A 342 47.65 -46.94 57.13
C PRO A 342 47.09 -47.33 55.75
N SER A 343 47.26 -46.45 54.76
CA SER A 343 46.96 -46.70 53.36
C SER A 343 48.15 -46.32 52.47
N GLU A 344 48.23 -46.93 51.28
CA GLU A 344 49.24 -46.60 50.28
C GLU A 344 48.70 -45.54 49.30
N ALA A 345 49.60 -44.83 48.62
CA ALA A 345 49.22 -43.92 47.56
C ALA A 345 48.53 -44.70 46.43
N SER A 346 47.40 -44.19 45.94
CA SER A 346 46.63 -44.87 44.90
C SER A 346 46.15 -43.89 43.83
N PHE A 347 46.13 -44.37 42.59
CA PHE A 347 45.51 -43.71 41.45
C PHE A 347 44.72 -44.77 40.66
N GLN A 348 43.49 -44.43 40.33
CA GLN A 348 42.66 -45.22 39.43
C GLN A 348 41.84 -44.28 38.54
N SER A 349 41.78 -44.60 37.27
CA SER A 349 40.90 -43.96 36.31
C SER A 349 39.94 -44.99 35.71
N ARG A 350 38.67 -44.59 35.53
CA ARG A 350 37.72 -45.26 34.66
C ARG A 350 37.47 -44.36 33.46
N LEU A 351 37.77 -44.86 32.26
CA LEU A 351 37.62 -44.09 31.04
C LEU A 351 36.61 -44.73 30.10
N THR A 352 35.94 -43.89 29.33
CA THR A 352 35.12 -44.29 28.18
C THR A 352 35.71 -43.66 26.94
N ALA A 353 35.80 -44.45 25.87
CA ALA A 353 36.44 -44.07 24.63
C ALA A 353 35.62 -44.50 23.42
N ILE A 354 35.88 -43.87 22.28
CA ILE A 354 35.45 -44.30 20.95
C ILE A 354 36.69 -44.64 20.11
N LEU A 355 36.51 -45.24 18.93
CA LEU A 355 37.63 -45.39 18.00
C LEU A 355 38.15 -44.02 17.58
N ALA A 356 39.47 -43.87 17.47
CA ALA A 356 40.07 -42.56 17.20
C ALA A 356 39.70 -41.97 15.83
N ASP A 357 39.30 -42.79 14.87
CA ASP A 357 38.82 -42.38 13.54
C ASP A 357 37.31 -42.10 13.49
N GLN A 358 36.57 -42.47 14.52
CA GLN A 358 35.13 -42.19 14.61
C GLN A 358 34.91 -40.70 14.88
N GLN A 359 34.06 -40.08 14.06
CA GLN A 359 33.67 -38.68 14.27
C GLN A 359 32.82 -38.55 15.55
N TYR A 360 33.32 -37.80 16.52
CA TYR A 360 32.52 -37.38 17.67
C TYR A 360 31.71 -36.12 17.32
N ARG A 361 30.46 -36.08 17.78
CA ARG A 361 29.60 -34.90 17.78
C ARG A 361 28.92 -34.84 19.14
N ALA A 362 28.91 -33.66 19.75
CA ALA A 362 28.23 -33.47 21.02
C ALA A 362 26.71 -33.69 20.84
N PRO A 363 26.04 -34.44 21.73
CA PRO A 363 24.59 -34.50 21.75
C PRO A 363 23.99 -33.12 22.00
N GLN A 364 22.92 -32.76 21.28
CA GLN A 364 22.21 -31.52 21.53
C GLN A 364 21.39 -31.61 22.83
N ARG A 365 21.96 -31.11 23.93
CA ARG A 365 21.37 -31.16 25.27
C ARG A 365 21.00 -29.79 25.78
N THR A 366 21.68 -28.76 25.30
CA THR A 366 21.46 -27.41 25.75
C THR A 366 20.18 -26.88 25.10
N PRO A 367 19.16 -26.51 25.88
CA PRO A 367 17.87 -26.11 25.32
C PRO A 367 17.99 -24.79 24.57
N VAL A 368 17.34 -24.70 23.41
CA VAL A 368 17.14 -23.44 22.70
C VAL A 368 16.09 -22.61 23.47
N PRO A 369 16.29 -21.30 23.69
CA PRO A 369 15.27 -20.45 24.27
C PRO A 369 13.95 -20.48 23.48
N ASP A 370 12.82 -20.59 24.18
CA ASP A 370 11.49 -20.67 23.58
C ASP A 370 10.69 -19.39 23.86
N LEU A 371 10.52 -18.55 22.83
CA LEU A 371 9.78 -17.28 22.88
C LEU A 371 8.32 -17.51 22.48
N ARG A 372 7.55 -18.11 23.40
CA ARG A 372 6.13 -18.46 23.16
C ARG A 372 5.18 -17.29 22.96
N GLY A 373 5.56 -16.08 23.37
CA GLY A 373 4.70 -14.90 23.35
C GLY A 373 5.26 -13.80 22.45
N PRO A 374 4.40 -12.95 21.88
CA PRO A 374 4.86 -11.80 21.13
C PRO A 374 5.54 -10.78 22.03
N HIS A 375 6.47 -10.04 21.46
CA HIS A 375 7.08 -8.86 22.07
C HIS A 375 6.67 -7.60 21.29
N SER A 376 6.64 -6.46 21.96
CA SER A 376 6.62 -5.16 21.27
C SER A 376 8.05 -4.73 20.91
N ALA A 377 8.22 -4.04 19.79
CA ALA A 377 9.47 -3.41 19.37
C ALA A 377 9.18 -2.07 18.67
N ILE A 378 10.17 -1.19 18.58
CA ILE A 378 10.06 0.09 17.85
C ILE A 378 10.71 -0.06 16.49
N VAL A 379 10.03 0.35 15.42
CA VAL A 379 10.59 0.35 14.06
C VAL A 379 11.75 1.35 13.97
N THR A 380 12.85 0.93 13.36
CA THR A 380 14.07 1.74 13.21
C THR A 380 14.52 1.81 11.75
N GLY A 381 15.36 2.80 11.44
CA GLY A 381 15.93 3.05 10.12
C GLY A 381 17.14 3.96 10.21
N ALA A 382 17.64 4.45 9.08
CA ALA A 382 18.64 5.51 9.05
C ALA A 382 18.07 6.81 9.66
N ASP A 383 18.93 7.70 10.16
CA ASP A 383 18.51 8.86 10.99
C ASP A 383 17.46 9.77 10.31
N ASP A 384 17.52 9.92 8.99
CA ASP A 384 16.61 10.79 8.20
C ASP A 384 15.45 10.02 7.54
N ASP A 385 15.32 8.70 7.79
CA ASP A 385 14.28 7.88 7.16
C ASP A 385 12.98 7.87 7.98
N GLU A 386 11.88 8.36 7.41
CA GLU A 386 10.53 8.06 7.93
C GLU A 386 10.10 6.62 7.60
N ILE A 387 10.60 6.06 6.49
CA ILE A 387 10.27 4.73 5.98
C ILE A 387 11.57 4.04 5.55
N HIS A 388 11.98 3.01 6.28
CA HIS A 388 13.16 2.20 5.98
C HIS A 388 12.75 0.74 5.71
N THR A 389 12.72 0.34 4.44
CA THR A 389 12.17 -0.96 4.00
C THR A 389 13.00 -1.61 2.89
N ASP A 390 12.91 -2.93 2.76
CA ASP A 390 13.48 -3.69 1.64
C ASP A 390 12.44 -3.99 0.52
N GLU A 391 12.86 -4.75 -0.50
CA GLU A 391 12.05 -5.17 -1.66
C GLU A 391 10.83 -6.04 -1.30
N TYR A 392 10.78 -6.61 -0.09
CA TYR A 392 9.69 -7.45 0.40
C TYR A 392 8.74 -6.70 1.35
N GLY A 393 8.97 -5.41 1.61
CA GLY A 393 8.22 -4.64 2.60
C GLY A 393 8.61 -4.96 4.05
N CYS A 394 9.81 -5.53 4.27
CA CYS A 394 10.33 -5.80 5.60
C CYS A 394 10.92 -4.53 6.21
N VAL A 395 10.84 -4.40 7.53
CA VAL A 395 11.39 -3.27 8.28
C VAL A 395 12.38 -3.75 9.34
N LYS A 396 13.20 -2.85 9.88
CA LYS A 396 14.07 -3.14 11.02
C LYS A 396 13.42 -2.62 12.30
N VAL A 397 13.76 -3.24 13.43
CA VAL A 397 13.20 -2.87 14.73
C VAL A 397 14.28 -2.83 15.80
N ARG A 398 13.99 -2.17 16.91
CA ARG A 398 14.76 -2.28 18.15
C ARG A 398 13.86 -2.86 19.23
N PHE A 399 14.29 -3.98 19.81
CA PHE A 399 13.62 -4.59 20.95
C PHE A 399 13.93 -3.83 22.24
N HIS A 400 12.98 -3.83 23.18
CA HIS A 400 13.13 -3.14 24.47
C HIS A 400 14.23 -3.72 25.37
N TRP A 401 14.59 -4.98 25.16
CA TRP A 401 15.65 -5.67 25.90
C TRP A 401 17.03 -5.53 25.23
N ASP A 402 17.11 -4.90 24.06
CA ASP A 402 18.39 -4.68 23.38
C ASP A 402 19.14 -3.48 23.99
N ARG A 403 20.30 -3.80 24.55
CA ARG A 403 21.15 -2.87 25.32
C ARG A 403 22.42 -2.47 24.58
N ASP A 404 22.62 -2.93 23.35
CA ASP A 404 23.77 -2.55 22.53
C ASP A 404 23.56 -1.13 21.96
N ASP A 405 24.05 -0.12 22.68
CA ASP A 405 23.91 1.28 22.25
C ASP A 405 24.82 1.67 21.07
N GLU A 406 25.78 0.81 20.70
CA GLU A 406 26.60 1.01 19.50
C GLU A 406 25.84 0.62 18.24
N LYS A 407 24.89 -0.32 18.32
CA LYS A 407 24.05 -0.76 17.19
C LYS A 407 22.62 -0.25 17.31
N LYS A 408 22.41 0.98 16.82
CA LYS A 408 21.10 1.64 16.79
C LYS A 408 20.70 2.04 15.37
N GLY A 409 19.44 2.45 15.20
CA GLY A 409 18.92 2.85 13.90
C GLY A 409 18.88 1.66 12.93
N GLU A 410 19.51 1.80 11.77
CA GLU A 410 19.55 0.77 10.74
C GLU A 410 20.37 -0.48 11.13
N ASP A 411 21.18 -0.43 12.19
CA ASP A 411 21.98 -1.59 12.64
C ASP A 411 21.31 -2.39 13.77
N SER A 412 20.10 -2.00 14.21
CA SER A 412 19.41 -2.62 15.36
C SER A 412 19.09 -4.11 15.12
N THR A 413 18.49 -4.44 13.97
CA THR A 413 18.18 -5.83 13.58
C THR A 413 18.37 -6.04 12.09
N VAL A 414 18.25 -7.30 11.66
CA VAL A 414 17.96 -7.62 10.25
C VAL A 414 16.56 -7.14 9.85
N TYR A 415 16.25 -7.23 8.56
CA TYR A 415 14.92 -7.00 8.03
C TYR A 415 13.94 -8.09 8.51
N LEU A 416 12.89 -7.66 9.21
CA LEU A 416 11.79 -8.49 9.69
C LEU A 416 10.60 -8.37 8.75
N ARG A 417 10.04 -9.51 8.35
CA ARG A 417 8.83 -9.54 7.53
C ARG A 417 7.65 -8.99 8.32
N THR A 418 6.80 -8.21 7.65
CA THR A 418 5.58 -7.66 8.25
C THR A 418 4.35 -8.34 7.69
N ALA A 419 3.54 -8.93 8.56
CA ALA A 419 2.24 -9.48 8.21
C ALA A 419 1.35 -8.36 7.66
N GLN A 420 0.71 -8.64 6.52
CA GLN A 420 -0.25 -7.76 5.88
C GLN A 420 -1.66 -8.33 6.04
N MET A 421 -2.69 -7.49 5.96
CA MET A 421 -4.08 -7.94 6.10
C MET A 421 -4.48 -8.94 5.02
N TRP A 422 -4.03 -8.73 3.78
CA TRP A 422 -4.28 -9.62 2.65
C TRP A 422 -3.18 -9.54 1.59
N THR A 423 -2.72 -10.67 1.07
CA THR A 423 -1.63 -10.73 0.08
C THR A 423 -1.88 -11.76 -1.02
N GLY A 424 -1.44 -11.45 -2.23
CA GLY A 424 -1.37 -12.37 -3.37
C GLY A 424 -0.25 -12.00 -4.34
N LYS A 425 -0.17 -12.69 -5.48
CA LYS A 425 0.89 -12.47 -6.48
C LYS A 425 0.70 -11.10 -7.16
N ASN A 426 1.41 -10.08 -6.67
CA ASN A 426 1.32 -8.67 -7.09
C ASN A 426 -0.05 -8.01 -6.87
N PHE A 427 -0.79 -8.42 -5.84
CA PHE A 427 -2.02 -7.74 -5.40
C PHE A 427 -2.21 -7.94 -3.89
N GLY A 428 -3.00 -7.09 -3.24
CA GLY A 428 -3.30 -7.17 -1.80
C GLY A 428 -3.19 -5.81 -1.11
N THR A 429 -3.10 -5.83 0.21
CA THR A 429 -2.83 -4.65 1.05
C THR A 429 -1.33 -4.50 1.30
N LEU A 430 -0.84 -3.27 1.35
CA LEU A 430 0.55 -2.98 1.74
C LEU A 430 0.57 -1.74 2.65
N PHE A 431 0.75 -1.98 3.95
CA PHE A 431 1.02 -0.94 4.94
C PHE A 431 2.36 -1.24 5.59
N ILE A 432 3.35 -0.39 5.28
CA ILE A 432 4.71 -0.51 5.80
C ILE A 432 4.78 0.28 7.11
N PRO A 433 5.13 -0.35 8.25
CA PRO A 433 5.38 0.37 9.49
C PRO A 433 6.47 1.42 9.30
N ARG A 434 6.25 2.62 9.84
CA ARG A 434 7.19 3.75 9.77
C ARG A 434 8.14 3.75 10.96
N VAL A 435 9.31 4.37 10.78
CA VAL A 435 10.28 4.56 11.87
C VAL A 435 9.61 5.26 13.05
N GLY A 436 9.86 4.77 14.27
CA GLY A 436 9.24 5.25 15.51
C GLY A 436 7.88 4.63 15.85
N GLN A 437 7.27 3.84 14.96
CA GLN A 437 6.04 3.13 15.27
C GLN A 437 6.31 1.88 16.13
N GLU A 438 5.39 1.57 17.03
CA GLU A 438 5.45 0.36 17.85
C GLU A 438 4.76 -0.81 17.13
N VAL A 439 5.46 -1.93 17.04
CA VAL A 439 5.02 -3.14 16.35
C VAL A 439 5.04 -4.34 17.29
N ILE A 440 4.19 -5.32 16.99
CA ILE A 440 4.16 -6.64 17.65
C ILE A 440 5.02 -7.58 16.82
N VAL A 441 6.00 -8.22 17.46
CA VAL A 441 6.92 -9.20 16.88
C VAL A 441 6.67 -10.56 17.52
N GLU A 442 6.30 -11.52 16.69
CA GLU A 442 6.24 -12.95 17.04
C GLU A 442 7.51 -13.67 16.56
N PHE A 443 7.73 -14.86 17.09
CA PHE A 443 8.90 -15.69 16.77
C PHE A 443 8.40 -17.02 16.22
N LEU A 444 8.68 -17.30 14.94
CA LEU A 444 8.20 -18.52 14.28
C LEU A 444 8.76 -19.76 14.99
N ASP A 445 7.87 -20.70 15.32
CA ASP A 445 8.18 -21.90 16.11
C ASP A 445 8.77 -21.59 17.51
N GLY A 446 8.59 -20.36 18.01
CA GLY A 446 9.17 -19.88 19.26
C GLY A 446 10.67 -19.59 19.19
N HIS A 447 11.28 -19.70 18.00
CA HIS A 447 12.73 -19.59 17.84
C HIS A 447 13.21 -18.13 17.82
N PRO A 448 14.16 -17.71 18.67
CA PRO A 448 14.55 -16.31 18.81
C PRO A 448 15.14 -15.71 17.53
N ASP A 449 15.76 -16.53 16.68
CA ASP A 449 16.37 -16.09 15.42
C ASP A 449 15.35 -15.92 14.27
N ARG A 450 14.04 -16.16 14.49
CA ARG A 450 13.00 -16.10 13.45
C ARG A 450 11.87 -15.10 13.77
N PRO A 451 12.20 -13.80 13.96
CA PRO A 451 11.19 -12.79 14.24
C PRO A 451 10.34 -12.43 13.00
N VAL A 452 9.04 -12.18 13.23
CA VAL A 452 8.07 -11.70 12.23
C VAL A 452 7.14 -10.68 12.89
N ILE A 453 6.89 -9.56 12.23
CA ILE A 453 5.94 -8.55 12.72
C ILE A 453 4.52 -9.00 12.40
N THR A 454 3.62 -9.03 13.39
CA THR A 454 2.22 -9.48 13.24
C THR A 454 1.19 -8.38 13.46
N GLY A 455 1.59 -7.20 13.90
CA GLY A 455 0.69 -6.06 14.07
C GLY A 455 1.39 -4.77 14.52
N CYS A 456 0.61 -3.70 14.68
CA CYS A 456 1.06 -2.41 15.18
C CYS A 456 0.23 -1.98 16.40
N LEU A 457 0.82 -1.17 17.26
CA LEU A 457 0.20 -0.66 18.49
C LEU A 457 0.24 0.87 18.51
N TYR A 458 -0.82 1.47 19.06
CA TYR A 458 -0.80 2.87 19.49
C TYR A 458 -0.21 2.98 20.90
N ASN A 459 0.45 4.08 21.19
CA ASN A 459 1.03 4.40 22.49
C ASN A 459 0.93 5.91 22.79
N ALA A 460 1.62 6.39 23.83
CA ALA A 460 1.53 7.78 24.25
C ALA A 460 2.17 8.78 23.25
N GLU A 461 3.09 8.31 22.42
CA GLU A 461 3.73 9.12 21.36
C GLU A 461 2.99 8.98 20.04
N ASN A 462 2.55 7.76 19.72
CA ASN A 462 1.73 7.42 18.55
C ASN A 462 0.27 7.22 18.99
N LEU A 463 -0.48 8.30 19.13
CA LEU A 463 -1.90 8.24 19.50
C LEU A 463 -2.79 7.76 18.33
N PRO A 464 -3.98 7.21 18.62
CA PRO A 464 -5.00 6.97 17.59
C PRO A 464 -5.35 8.24 16.79
N PRO A 465 -5.75 8.13 15.51
CA PRO A 465 -6.01 9.27 14.62
C PRO A 465 -7.10 10.24 15.09
N TYR A 466 -7.96 9.80 16.00
CA TYR A 466 -9.04 10.57 16.59
C TYR A 466 -8.98 10.46 18.12
N ALA A 467 -9.36 11.54 18.80
CA ALA A 467 -9.47 11.55 20.25
C ALA A 467 -10.44 10.46 20.73
N LEU A 468 -9.93 9.56 21.58
CA LEU A 468 -10.71 8.54 22.26
C LEU A 468 -10.76 8.85 23.76
N PRO A 469 -11.91 8.59 24.44
CA PRO A 469 -13.07 7.82 23.97
C PRO A 469 -14.14 8.62 23.21
N ASP A 470 -13.94 9.91 22.95
CA ASP A 470 -14.98 10.81 22.38
C ASP A 470 -15.49 10.35 21.01
N HIS A 471 -14.60 9.83 20.16
CA HIS A 471 -14.92 9.37 18.81
C HIS A 471 -14.93 7.84 18.64
N LYS A 472 -15.38 7.11 19.67
CA LYS A 472 -15.41 5.62 19.70
C LYS A 472 -16.26 4.93 18.63
N THR A 473 -17.12 5.66 17.93
CA THR A 473 -17.97 5.14 16.82
C THR A 473 -17.32 5.32 15.45
N ARG A 474 -16.09 5.85 15.39
CA ARG A 474 -15.34 6.02 14.13
C ARG A 474 -14.41 4.86 13.87
N SER A 475 -14.43 4.39 12.63
CA SER A 475 -13.44 3.48 12.06
C SER A 475 -12.75 4.19 10.88
N THR A 476 -11.42 4.12 10.77
CA THR A 476 -10.70 4.87 9.73
C THR A 476 -9.46 4.15 9.23
N ILE A 477 -9.13 4.38 7.96
CA ILE A 477 -7.80 4.21 7.40
C ILE A 477 -7.32 5.62 7.03
N LYS A 478 -6.41 6.17 7.84
CA LYS A 478 -5.82 7.50 7.64
C LYS A 478 -4.32 7.38 7.42
N THR A 479 -3.84 7.89 6.29
CA THR A 479 -2.41 7.90 5.92
C THR A 479 -1.86 9.31 6.01
N HIS A 480 -0.54 9.47 6.18
CA HIS A 480 0.12 10.77 6.13
C HIS A 480 1.02 10.86 4.90
N SER A 481 1.15 12.05 4.31
CA SER A 481 2.20 12.30 3.33
C SER A 481 3.57 12.09 3.98
N THR A 482 4.59 11.83 3.16
CA THR A 482 5.95 11.53 3.60
C THR A 482 6.91 11.97 2.50
N PRO A 483 8.10 12.51 2.83
CA PRO A 483 8.54 12.89 4.19
C PRO A 483 7.85 14.17 4.71
N GLU A 484 7.94 14.41 6.03
CA GLU A 484 7.53 15.62 6.78
C GLU A 484 6.09 16.08 6.49
N GLY A 485 5.17 15.13 6.38
CA GLY A 485 3.86 15.40 5.80
C GLY A 485 2.75 15.84 6.75
N GLU A 486 2.20 17.04 6.54
CA GLU A 486 0.95 17.50 7.18
C GLU A 486 -0.32 17.10 6.42
N VAL A 487 -0.19 16.69 5.15
CA VAL A 487 -1.30 16.28 4.28
C VAL A 487 -1.63 14.81 4.52
N TYR A 488 -2.90 14.42 4.41
CA TYR A 488 -3.35 13.05 4.65
C TYR A 488 -4.32 12.57 3.58
N ASN A 489 -4.45 11.25 3.45
CA ASN A 489 -5.57 10.62 2.74
C ASN A 489 -6.37 9.81 3.76
N GLU A 490 -7.68 9.77 3.60
CA GLU A 490 -8.54 9.09 4.58
C GLU A 490 -9.78 8.46 3.96
N VAL A 491 -10.08 7.24 4.40
CA VAL A 491 -11.41 6.63 4.28
C VAL A 491 -11.92 6.37 5.70
N ARG A 492 -13.01 7.04 6.07
CA ARG A 492 -13.57 6.98 7.43
C ARG A 492 -15.05 6.68 7.43
N PHE A 493 -15.43 5.80 8.34
CA PHE A 493 -16.80 5.43 8.66
C PHE A 493 -17.16 6.00 10.04
N GLU A 494 -18.23 6.77 10.12
CA GLU A 494 -18.88 7.19 11.36
C GLU A 494 -20.18 6.39 11.51
N ASP A 495 -20.27 5.59 12.57
CA ASP A 495 -21.42 4.72 12.85
C ASP A 495 -22.29 5.27 13.99
N LYS A 496 -22.14 6.56 14.34
CA LYS A 496 -23.05 7.21 15.28
C LYS A 496 -24.43 7.30 14.66
N LYS A 497 -25.40 6.64 15.31
CA LYS A 497 -26.79 6.57 14.87
C LYS A 497 -27.37 7.95 14.54
N ASP A 498 -28.05 8.04 13.39
CA ASP A 498 -28.70 9.23 12.85
C ASP A 498 -27.71 10.36 12.47
N GLU A 499 -26.40 10.08 12.52
CA GLU A 499 -25.29 10.96 12.13
C GLU A 499 -24.23 10.19 11.31
N GLU A 500 -24.63 9.09 10.64
CA GLU A 500 -23.73 8.22 9.90
C GLU A 500 -23.04 8.96 8.73
N GLN A 501 -21.76 8.69 8.52
CA GLN A 501 -20.99 9.33 7.46
C GLN A 501 -19.90 8.43 6.90
N LEU A 502 -19.80 8.39 5.57
CA LEU A 502 -18.60 7.96 4.85
C LEU A 502 -17.84 9.21 4.39
N LEU A 503 -16.60 9.37 4.86
CA LEU A 503 -15.68 10.40 4.37
C LEU A 503 -14.63 9.73 3.48
N ILE A 504 -14.45 10.29 2.28
CA ILE A 504 -13.31 10.02 1.40
C ILE A 504 -12.57 11.35 1.22
N HIS A 505 -11.38 11.44 1.80
CA HIS A 505 -10.51 12.61 1.70
C HIS A 505 -9.26 12.27 0.92
N ALA A 506 -9.02 12.98 -0.18
CA ALA A 506 -7.77 12.94 -0.93
C ALA A 506 -6.98 14.21 -0.62
N GLY A 507 -5.73 14.06 -0.18
CA GLY A 507 -4.87 15.19 0.15
C GLY A 507 -4.38 15.98 -1.06
N LYS A 508 -4.52 15.40 -2.27
CA LYS A 508 -4.17 16.03 -3.54
C LYS A 508 -5.10 15.56 -4.67
N ASP A 509 -4.64 14.66 -5.54
CA ASP A 509 -5.38 14.19 -6.69
C ASP A 509 -6.31 13.02 -6.29
N HIS A 510 -7.54 13.00 -6.81
CA HIS A 510 -8.49 11.91 -6.61
C HIS A 510 -8.96 11.39 -7.97
N GLU A 511 -8.52 10.18 -8.33
CA GLU A 511 -8.86 9.52 -9.59
C GLU A 511 -9.81 8.35 -9.34
N ILE A 512 -10.90 8.29 -10.10
CA ILE A 512 -11.86 7.19 -10.07
C ILE A 512 -12.01 6.64 -11.49
N THR A 513 -11.58 5.38 -11.70
CA THR A 513 -11.74 4.68 -12.98
C THR A 513 -12.77 3.57 -12.85
N THR A 514 -13.82 3.62 -13.67
CA THR A 514 -14.84 2.57 -13.76
C THR A 514 -14.78 1.94 -15.15
N ALA A 515 -14.47 0.65 -15.23
CA ALA A 515 -14.25 -0.03 -16.51
C ALA A 515 -15.54 -0.35 -17.30
N ASN A 516 -16.70 -0.32 -16.64
CA ASN A 516 -17.98 -0.61 -17.25
C ASN A 516 -19.03 0.42 -16.80
N ASP A 517 -19.88 0.08 -15.82
CA ASP A 517 -20.99 0.93 -15.40
C ASP A 517 -20.73 1.55 -14.02
N ARG A 518 -20.96 2.87 -13.90
CA ARG A 518 -21.06 3.58 -12.61
C ARG A 518 -22.53 3.93 -12.38
N VAL A 519 -23.06 3.55 -11.22
CA VAL A 519 -24.41 3.91 -10.77
C VAL A 519 -24.30 4.67 -9.46
N GLU A 520 -24.97 5.81 -9.36
CA GLU A 520 -25.01 6.63 -8.15
C GLU A 520 -26.48 6.93 -7.80
N HIS A 521 -26.88 6.59 -6.58
CA HIS A 521 -28.21 6.87 -6.05
C HIS A 521 -28.09 7.68 -4.77
N VAL A 522 -28.61 8.90 -4.80
CA VAL A 522 -28.60 9.82 -3.66
C VAL A 522 -30.03 9.94 -3.15
N GLY A 523 -30.26 9.54 -1.89
CA GLY A 523 -31.60 9.49 -1.30
C GLY A 523 -32.20 10.86 -0.94
N ASN A 524 -31.37 11.90 -0.88
CA ASN A 524 -31.79 13.28 -0.65
C ASN A 524 -31.01 14.22 -1.59
N ASP A 525 -30.12 15.07 -1.07
CA ASP A 525 -29.44 16.10 -1.84
C ASP A 525 -28.00 15.71 -2.24
N THR A 526 -27.55 16.17 -3.42
CA THR A 526 -26.14 16.12 -3.84
C THR A 526 -25.61 17.54 -4.06
N HIS A 527 -24.40 17.80 -3.58
CA HIS A 527 -23.72 19.09 -3.73
C HIS A 527 -22.33 18.87 -4.33
N LEU A 528 -22.08 19.49 -5.48
CA LEU A 528 -20.77 19.51 -6.13
C LEU A 528 -20.27 20.95 -6.22
N THR A 529 -19.10 21.21 -5.66
CA THR A 529 -18.39 22.48 -5.80
C THR A 529 -17.07 22.24 -6.52
N VAL A 530 -16.87 22.87 -7.67
CA VAL A 530 -15.61 22.86 -8.41
C VAL A 530 -15.11 24.30 -8.45
N ILE A 531 -13.91 24.54 -7.90
CA ILE A 531 -13.36 25.90 -7.75
C ILE A 531 -12.81 26.43 -9.07
N ASN A 532 -12.21 25.56 -9.87
CA ASN A 532 -11.66 25.89 -11.18
C ASN A 532 -12.52 25.24 -12.27
N ASP A 533 -11.95 24.39 -13.12
CA ASP A 533 -12.64 23.85 -14.28
C ASP A 533 -13.29 22.49 -14.00
N ARG A 534 -14.51 22.31 -14.52
CA ARG A 534 -15.15 21.00 -14.71
C ARG A 534 -15.23 20.71 -16.20
N LEU A 535 -14.56 19.66 -16.64
CA LEU A 535 -14.71 19.10 -17.98
C LEU A 535 -15.55 17.83 -17.90
N GLU A 536 -16.59 17.75 -18.71
CA GLU A 536 -17.42 16.56 -18.86
C GLU A 536 -17.51 16.18 -20.34
N LEU A 537 -17.00 15.00 -20.67
CA LEU A 537 -17.01 14.47 -22.04
C LEU A 537 -17.85 13.19 -22.08
N ILE A 538 -19.02 13.29 -22.69
CA ILE A 538 -19.88 12.14 -23.00
C ILE A 538 -19.70 11.81 -24.48
N HIS A 539 -19.19 10.62 -24.78
CA HIS A 539 -18.94 10.20 -26.16
C HIS A 539 -20.20 9.87 -26.98
N LYS A 540 -21.31 9.58 -26.29
CA LYS A 540 -22.61 9.26 -26.91
C LYS A 540 -23.66 10.21 -26.35
N ASP A 541 -24.67 9.69 -25.68
CA ASP A 541 -25.84 10.44 -25.27
C ASP A 541 -25.75 10.86 -23.79
N HIS A 542 -26.08 12.12 -23.54
CA HIS A 542 -26.33 12.66 -22.20
C HIS A 542 -27.83 12.88 -22.04
N HIS A 543 -28.45 12.13 -21.14
CA HIS A 543 -29.87 12.27 -20.81
C HIS A 543 -30.02 12.86 -19.40
N GLU A 544 -30.57 14.06 -19.31
CA GLU A 544 -30.88 14.72 -18.05
C GLU A 544 -32.39 14.95 -17.96
N ALA A 545 -33.00 14.48 -16.87
CA ALA A 545 -34.43 14.68 -16.60
C ALA A 545 -34.58 15.33 -15.23
N ILE A 546 -35.06 16.58 -15.22
CA ILE A 546 -35.28 17.36 -14.00
C ILE A 546 -36.79 17.53 -13.84
N GLY A 547 -37.39 16.85 -12.86
CA GLY A 547 -38.82 16.95 -12.59
C GLY A 547 -39.26 18.29 -11.98
N GLY A 548 -38.30 19.07 -11.45
CA GLY A 548 -38.52 20.39 -10.88
C GLY A 548 -37.95 21.51 -11.76
N MET A 549 -37.37 22.53 -11.12
CA MET A 549 -36.73 23.64 -11.82
C MET A 549 -35.27 23.32 -12.15
N HIS A 550 -34.90 23.43 -13.43
CA HIS A 550 -33.51 23.53 -13.86
C HIS A 550 -33.11 25.01 -13.89
N LYS A 551 -32.28 25.46 -12.94
CA LYS A 551 -31.73 26.82 -12.95
C LYS A 551 -30.25 26.80 -13.30
N LEU A 552 -29.93 27.23 -14.52
CA LEU A 552 -28.57 27.44 -14.98
C LEU A 552 -28.25 28.94 -14.95
N SER A 553 -27.10 29.32 -14.38
CA SER A 553 -26.62 30.70 -14.38
C SER A 553 -25.18 30.69 -14.89
N ILE A 554 -24.99 31.21 -16.11
CA ILE A 554 -23.69 31.30 -16.78
C ILE A 554 -23.20 32.75 -16.66
N GLY A 555 -21.92 32.93 -16.37
CA GLY A 555 -21.27 34.25 -16.41
C GLY A 555 -21.07 34.78 -17.84
N ALA A 556 -20.06 35.64 -18.03
CA ALA A 556 -19.73 36.16 -19.35
C ALA A 556 -19.13 35.06 -20.25
N GLY A 557 -19.65 34.93 -21.48
CA GLY A 557 -19.14 34.03 -22.51
C GLY A 557 -19.81 32.66 -22.49
N ALA A 558 -20.89 32.51 -23.25
CA ALA A 558 -21.33 31.22 -23.76
C ALA A 558 -20.99 31.20 -25.25
N GLU A 559 -20.04 30.34 -25.65
CA GLU A 559 -19.75 30.07 -27.05
C GLU A 559 -20.27 28.67 -27.38
N GLY A 560 -21.38 28.62 -28.12
CA GLY A 560 -21.84 27.38 -28.75
C GLY A 560 -21.10 27.21 -30.07
N VAL A 561 -20.27 26.18 -30.18
CA VAL A 561 -19.70 25.75 -31.47
C VAL A 561 -20.51 24.55 -31.93
N GLU A 562 -21.34 24.76 -32.96
CA GLU A 562 -22.04 23.66 -33.63
C GLU A 562 -21.10 23.01 -34.67
N GLY A 563 -21.03 21.68 -34.65
CA GLY A 563 -20.32 20.88 -35.65
C GLY A 563 -21.01 20.94 -37.02
N ALA A 564 -20.20 20.92 -38.08
CA ALA A 564 -20.54 21.27 -39.46
C ALA A 564 -21.58 20.41 -40.21
N ASP A 565 -22.36 19.55 -39.55
CA ASP A 565 -23.37 18.69 -40.21
C ASP A 565 -24.71 18.62 -39.44
N GLY A 566 -25.04 19.65 -38.68
CA GLY A 566 -26.34 19.80 -38.04
C GLY A 566 -27.37 20.44 -38.98
N GLN A 567 -28.09 19.63 -39.77
CA GLN A 567 -29.50 19.96 -39.97
C GLN A 567 -30.16 19.91 -38.60
N THR A 568 -30.46 21.08 -38.03
CA THR A 568 -31.46 21.19 -36.98
C THR A 568 -32.80 20.77 -37.59
N LYS A 569 -33.09 19.47 -37.59
CA LYS A 569 -34.49 19.01 -37.41
C LYS A 569 -34.79 19.14 -35.92
N GLY A 570 -34.79 20.39 -35.45
CA GLY A 570 -35.45 20.73 -34.21
C GLY A 570 -36.95 20.79 -34.51
N GLU A 571 -37.66 19.69 -34.28
CA GLU A 571 -39.04 19.83 -33.82
C GLU A 571 -38.96 20.33 -32.39
N VAL A 572 -38.99 21.65 -32.24
CA VAL A 572 -39.33 22.28 -30.96
C VAL A 572 -40.85 22.13 -30.82
N GLU A 573 -41.30 21.01 -30.27
CA GLU A 573 -42.66 20.91 -29.72
C GLU A 573 -42.65 21.56 -28.33
N GLU A 574 -42.75 22.88 -28.28
CA GLU A 574 -43.02 23.62 -27.05
C GLU A 574 -44.54 23.58 -26.77
N GLY A 575 -44.95 22.80 -25.76
CA GLY A 575 -46.34 22.72 -25.30
C GLY A 575 -46.84 23.94 -24.50
N GLY A 576 -46.20 25.11 -24.63
CA GLY A 576 -46.48 26.31 -23.82
C GLY A 576 -46.15 27.63 -24.54
N GLY A 577 -46.70 28.74 -24.04
CA GLY A 577 -46.46 30.07 -24.60
C GLY A 577 -45.03 30.58 -24.35
N GLN A 578 -44.46 31.26 -25.34
CA GLN A 578 -43.11 31.82 -25.29
C GLN A 578 -43.18 33.35 -25.14
N HIS A 579 -42.44 33.93 -24.19
CA HIS A 579 -42.27 35.39 -24.05
C HIS A 579 -40.80 35.76 -24.23
N ILE A 580 -40.45 36.35 -25.37
CA ILE A 580 -39.08 36.78 -25.69
C ILE A 580 -38.98 38.29 -25.45
N MET A 581 -38.10 38.72 -24.54
CA MET A 581 -37.76 40.14 -24.33
C MET A 581 -36.34 40.41 -24.83
N ILE A 582 -36.20 41.25 -25.84
CA ILE A 582 -34.90 41.67 -26.40
C ILE A 582 -34.69 43.15 -26.05
N LYS A 583 -33.63 43.45 -25.30
CA LYS A 583 -33.29 44.83 -24.90
C LYS A 583 -32.38 45.58 -25.90
N GLY A 584 -31.82 44.87 -26.88
CA GLY A 584 -30.93 45.41 -27.92
C GLY A 584 -31.47 45.19 -29.35
N PRO A 585 -30.68 45.47 -30.41
CA PRO A 585 -31.11 45.22 -31.79
C PRO A 585 -31.24 43.71 -32.06
N ARG A 586 -32.25 43.34 -32.83
CA ARG A 586 -32.41 41.99 -33.43
C ARG A 586 -32.20 42.09 -34.93
N VAL A 587 -31.25 41.33 -35.48
CA VAL A 587 -31.03 41.18 -36.93
C VAL A 587 -31.35 39.73 -37.30
N ILE A 588 -32.16 39.53 -38.35
CA ILE A 588 -32.48 38.20 -38.89
C ILE A 588 -32.15 38.23 -40.39
N GLU A 589 -31.24 37.35 -40.83
CA GLU A 589 -30.93 37.12 -42.24
C GLU A 589 -31.32 35.68 -42.60
N ILE A 590 -32.09 35.51 -43.67
CA ILE A 590 -32.53 34.19 -44.15
C ILE A 590 -32.13 34.07 -45.61
N GLY A 591 -31.12 33.26 -45.90
CA GLY A 591 -30.62 33.04 -47.28
C GLY A 591 -31.51 32.12 -48.14
N GLY A 592 -32.55 31.52 -47.55
CA GLY A 592 -33.50 30.61 -48.21
C GLY A 592 -34.96 31.03 -48.03
N LYS A 593 -35.89 30.09 -48.20
CA LYS A 593 -37.33 30.35 -48.01
C LYS A 593 -37.68 30.45 -46.52
N SER A 594 -38.38 31.52 -46.12
CA SER A 594 -39.06 31.64 -44.82
C SER A 594 -40.57 31.48 -45.00
N SER A 595 -41.25 30.76 -44.10
CA SER A 595 -42.72 30.67 -44.07
C SER A 595 -43.24 30.78 -42.65
N LEU A 596 -44.17 31.72 -42.42
CA LEU A 596 -44.90 31.86 -41.16
C LEU A 596 -46.36 31.43 -41.37
N LYS A 597 -46.86 30.50 -40.55
CA LYS A 597 -48.27 30.12 -40.48
C LYS A 597 -48.73 30.22 -39.02
N VAL A 598 -49.73 31.05 -38.77
CA VAL A 598 -50.37 31.20 -37.46
C VAL A 598 -51.82 30.76 -37.60
N ALA A 599 -52.30 29.93 -36.66
CA ALA A 599 -53.64 29.36 -36.71
C ALA A 599 -54.72 30.33 -36.19
N GLU A 600 -54.32 31.21 -35.26
CA GLU A 600 -55.14 32.25 -34.64
C GLU A 600 -54.60 33.64 -35.04
N ASP A 601 -54.80 34.66 -34.22
CA ASP A 601 -54.44 36.05 -34.52
C ASP A 601 -52.92 36.32 -34.48
N VAL A 602 -52.47 37.21 -35.36
CA VAL A 602 -51.14 37.85 -35.30
C VAL A 602 -51.34 39.34 -35.06
N ALA A 603 -50.75 39.87 -34.00
CA ALA A 603 -50.73 41.30 -33.71
C ALA A 603 -49.28 41.82 -33.73
N GLU A 604 -48.99 42.75 -34.64
CA GLU A 604 -47.71 43.45 -34.72
C GLU A 604 -47.93 44.95 -34.45
N THR A 605 -47.15 45.53 -33.55
CA THR A 605 -47.18 46.97 -33.25
C THR A 605 -45.78 47.52 -33.42
N PHE A 606 -45.63 48.47 -34.34
CA PHE A 606 -44.37 49.18 -34.59
C PHE A 606 -44.53 50.63 -34.12
N GLU A 607 -43.81 51.04 -33.07
CA GLU A 607 -43.90 52.40 -32.52
C GLU A 607 -43.20 53.48 -33.37
N LYS A 608 -42.41 53.06 -34.36
CA LYS A 608 -41.67 53.91 -35.30
C LYS A 608 -41.80 53.32 -36.71
N ASN A 609 -40.83 53.57 -37.58
CA ASN A 609 -40.88 53.16 -38.98
C ASN A 609 -40.96 51.63 -39.14
N HIS A 610 -41.96 51.16 -39.90
CA HIS A 610 -41.99 49.83 -40.49
C HIS A 610 -41.85 49.97 -42.01
N ALA A 611 -40.83 49.33 -42.59
CA ALA A 611 -40.60 49.32 -44.04
C ALA A 611 -40.57 47.89 -44.55
N THR A 612 -41.35 47.60 -45.60
CA THR A 612 -41.22 46.35 -46.36
C THR A 612 -40.88 46.67 -47.81
N ALA A 613 -39.82 46.07 -48.33
CA ALA A 613 -39.50 46.08 -49.76
C ALA A 613 -39.73 44.68 -50.34
N VAL A 614 -40.54 44.56 -51.40
CA VAL A 614 -40.79 43.30 -52.11
C VAL A 614 -40.51 43.56 -53.59
N THR A 615 -39.54 42.85 -54.17
CA THR A 615 -39.07 43.10 -55.55
C THR A 615 -39.91 42.44 -56.63
N GLU A 616 -40.61 41.36 -56.29
CA GLU A 616 -41.51 40.65 -57.20
C GLU A 616 -42.97 40.92 -56.84
N GLN A 617 -43.61 40.04 -56.05
CA GLN A 617 -45.04 40.14 -55.74
C GLN A 617 -45.28 40.26 -54.23
N ARG A 618 -45.96 41.33 -53.81
CA ARG A 618 -46.62 41.39 -52.49
C ARG A 618 -48.09 41.01 -52.66
N TYR A 619 -48.50 39.87 -52.09
CA TYR A 619 -49.89 39.41 -52.14
C TYR A 619 -50.56 39.62 -50.77
N LEU A 620 -51.59 40.47 -50.73
CA LEU A 620 -52.45 40.66 -49.58
C LEU A 620 -53.81 40.03 -49.90
N LYS A 621 -54.20 39.01 -49.14
CA LYS A 621 -55.51 38.36 -49.26
C LYS A 621 -56.11 38.19 -47.88
N ALA A 622 -57.20 38.91 -47.64
CA ALA A 622 -57.97 38.83 -46.40
C ALA A 622 -59.46 38.95 -46.73
N LYS A 623 -60.33 38.61 -45.76
CA LYS A 623 -61.76 38.93 -45.87
C LYS A 623 -61.99 40.44 -45.92
N GLU A 624 -61.14 41.19 -45.23
CA GLU A 624 -61.15 42.65 -45.16
C GLU A 624 -59.70 43.15 -45.09
N ILE A 625 -59.39 44.23 -45.81
CA ILE A 625 -58.12 44.95 -45.71
C ILE A 625 -58.46 46.39 -45.32
N VAL A 626 -58.04 46.80 -44.13
CA VAL A 626 -58.18 48.19 -43.65
C VAL A 626 -56.81 48.87 -43.77
N LEU A 627 -56.74 49.94 -44.56
CA LEU A 627 -55.58 50.82 -44.64
C LEU A 627 -55.98 52.17 -44.08
N GLU A 628 -55.40 52.54 -42.95
CA GLU A 628 -55.63 53.81 -42.28
C GLU A 628 -54.31 54.59 -42.19
N ALA A 629 -54.38 55.88 -42.49
CA ALA A 629 -53.26 56.80 -42.34
C ALA A 629 -53.79 58.13 -41.77
N GLU A 630 -53.09 58.70 -40.81
CA GLU A 630 -53.50 59.97 -40.18
C GLU A 630 -53.30 61.18 -41.11
N GLU A 631 -52.25 61.16 -41.93
CA GLU A 631 -51.88 62.29 -42.80
C GLU A 631 -52.14 62.03 -44.29
N ASN A 632 -51.69 60.88 -44.82
CA ASN A 632 -51.75 60.60 -46.25
C ASN A 632 -51.71 59.09 -46.53
N LEU A 633 -52.65 58.61 -47.35
CA LEU A 633 -52.61 57.29 -47.97
C LEU A 633 -52.48 57.44 -49.49
N THR A 634 -51.34 56.99 -50.05
CA THR A 634 -51.06 57.07 -51.50
C THR A 634 -50.90 55.69 -52.11
N LEU A 635 -51.70 55.40 -53.13
CA LEU A 635 -51.49 54.27 -54.04
C LEU A 635 -50.86 54.83 -55.32
N HIS A 636 -49.62 54.45 -55.64
CA HIS A 636 -48.91 54.96 -56.82
C HIS A 636 -48.36 53.82 -57.69
N VAL A 637 -48.40 54.02 -59.00
CA VAL A 637 -47.76 53.16 -60.00
C VAL A 637 -47.19 54.08 -61.08
N GLY A 638 -45.85 54.21 -61.13
CA GLY A 638 -45.21 55.19 -62.02
C GLY A 638 -45.72 56.60 -61.76
N ASP A 639 -46.19 57.28 -62.80
CA ASP A 639 -46.73 58.65 -62.74
C ASP A 639 -48.23 58.72 -62.38
N HIS A 640 -48.88 57.59 -62.09
CA HIS A 640 -50.30 57.51 -61.74
C HIS A 640 -50.47 57.32 -60.24
N PHE A 641 -51.36 58.09 -59.61
CA PHE A 641 -51.65 57.90 -58.20
C PHE A 641 -53.09 58.23 -57.80
N ILE A 642 -53.53 57.52 -56.75
CA ILE A 642 -54.71 57.83 -55.95
C ILE A 642 -54.19 58.27 -54.59
N ALA A 643 -54.47 59.52 -54.22
CA ALA A 643 -54.12 60.07 -52.92
C ALA A 643 -55.40 60.33 -52.12
N ILE A 644 -55.46 59.76 -50.91
CA ILE A 644 -56.46 60.08 -49.90
C ILE A 644 -55.75 60.92 -48.85
N THR A 645 -56.11 62.20 -48.80
CA THR A 645 -55.59 63.16 -47.81
C THR A 645 -56.74 63.75 -47.01
N SER A 646 -56.42 64.54 -45.98
CA SER A 646 -57.41 65.31 -45.22
C SER A 646 -58.24 66.27 -46.10
N ASP A 647 -57.72 66.68 -47.26
CA ASP A 647 -58.40 67.57 -48.21
C ASP A 647 -59.34 66.82 -49.18
N GLY A 648 -59.35 65.47 -49.17
CA GLY A 648 -60.22 64.63 -49.99
C GLY A 648 -59.48 63.59 -50.84
N ILE A 649 -60.22 62.96 -51.76
CA ILE A 649 -59.70 61.94 -52.68
C ILE A 649 -59.29 62.60 -54.00
N LYS A 650 -58.01 62.50 -54.34
CA LYS A 650 -57.47 63.00 -55.61
C LYS A 650 -57.04 61.82 -56.48
N ILE A 651 -57.62 61.74 -57.68
CA ILE A 651 -57.19 60.82 -58.73
C ILE A 651 -56.44 61.66 -59.77
N SER A 652 -55.16 61.38 -59.96
CA SER A 652 -54.31 62.09 -60.93
C SER A 652 -53.63 61.08 -61.85
N THR A 653 -53.75 61.30 -63.14
CA THR A 653 -53.18 60.44 -64.18
C THR A 653 -52.82 61.25 -65.42
N THR A 654 -51.76 60.86 -66.11
CA THR A 654 -51.36 61.37 -67.43
C THR A 654 -51.99 60.58 -68.59
N ALA A 655 -52.71 59.50 -68.29
CA ALA A 655 -53.46 58.65 -69.21
C ALA A 655 -54.95 58.60 -68.86
N ASP A 656 -55.75 57.89 -69.64
CA ASP A 656 -57.22 57.85 -69.49
C ASP A 656 -57.68 57.29 -68.15
N ILE A 657 -58.73 57.92 -67.58
CA ILE A 657 -59.55 57.30 -66.54
C ILE A 657 -60.74 56.63 -67.21
N ALA A 658 -60.72 55.30 -67.29
CA ALA A 658 -61.84 54.52 -67.81
C ALA A 658 -62.74 54.04 -66.65
N ILE A 659 -64.00 54.51 -66.62
CA ILE A 659 -65.02 54.01 -65.68
C ILE A 659 -66.01 53.16 -66.50
N ASN A 660 -65.78 51.85 -66.52
CA ASN A 660 -66.62 50.88 -67.23
C ASN A 660 -67.38 50.04 -66.20
N GLY A 661 -68.71 49.96 -66.33
CA GLY A 661 -69.55 49.12 -65.47
C GLY A 661 -70.66 48.47 -66.27
N ASP A 662 -70.89 47.19 -66.02
CA ASP A 662 -72.03 46.45 -66.60
C ASP A 662 -73.36 46.80 -65.90
N GLY A 663 -73.29 47.42 -64.72
CA GLY A 663 -74.41 47.95 -63.94
C GLY A 663 -74.55 49.48 -64.03
N SER A 664 -75.33 50.07 -63.12
CA SER A 664 -75.51 51.53 -63.08
C SER A 664 -74.27 52.24 -62.51
N ILE A 665 -73.75 53.21 -63.25
CA ILE A 665 -72.79 54.19 -62.72
C ILE A 665 -73.57 55.43 -62.29
N ALA A 666 -73.56 55.75 -61.00
CA ALA A 666 -74.24 56.92 -60.45
C ALA A 666 -73.22 57.95 -59.93
N ASN A 667 -73.31 59.19 -60.39
CA ASN A 667 -72.56 60.32 -59.86
C ASN A 667 -73.53 61.24 -59.10
N THR A 668 -73.54 61.13 -57.77
CA THR A 668 -74.46 61.87 -56.90
C THR A 668 -73.67 62.74 -55.94
N SER A 669 -73.98 64.04 -55.85
CA SER A 669 -73.38 64.98 -54.91
C SER A 669 -74.46 65.76 -54.20
N GLY A 670 -74.27 66.05 -52.91
CA GLY A 670 -75.10 67.02 -52.17
C GLY A 670 -74.75 68.48 -52.49
N GLY A 671 -73.60 68.71 -53.14
CA GLY A 671 -73.18 70.00 -53.69
C GLY A 671 -73.10 69.97 -55.22
N ASP A 672 -72.29 70.84 -55.81
CA ASP A 672 -72.20 70.95 -57.26
C ASP A 672 -71.44 69.76 -57.88
N ILE A 673 -71.93 69.29 -59.03
CA ILE A 673 -71.16 68.42 -59.94
C ILE A 673 -70.74 69.28 -61.11
N THR A 674 -69.44 69.59 -61.20
CA THR A 674 -68.84 70.32 -62.32
C THR A 674 -68.00 69.38 -63.18
N SER A 675 -68.35 69.29 -64.46
CA SER A 675 -67.57 68.58 -65.48
C SER A 675 -67.04 69.58 -66.48
N GLU A 676 -65.71 69.67 -66.60
CA GLU A 676 -65.04 70.52 -67.58
C GLU A 676 -64.16 69.66 -68.48
N ALA A 677 -64.30 69.84 -69.80
CA ALA A 677 -63.45 69.20 -70.79
C ALA A 677 -62.84 70.29 -71.68
N GLY A 678 -61.51 70.32 -71.78
CA GLY A 678 -60.83 71.19 -72.75
C GLY A 678 -61.05 70.76 -74.21
N GLY A 679 -61.52 69.52 -74.42
CA GLY A 679 -61.90 68.95 -75.71
C GLY A 679 -63.41 68.78 -75.87
N LYS A 680 -63.83 67.76 -76.63
CA LYS A 680 -65.26 67.43 -76.81
C LYS A 680 -65.84 66.87 -75.51
N PHE A 681 -66.90 67.50 -75.00
CA PHE A 681 -67.80 66.87 -74.04
C PHE A 681 -68.95 66.19 -74.80
N GLY A 682 -69.10 64.87 -74.65
CA GLY A 682 -70.10 64.08 -75.39
C GLY A 682 -70.90 63.19 -74.45
N VAL A 683 -72.22 63.29 -74.55
CA VAL A 683 -73.15 62.33 -73.95
C VAL A 683 -73.83 61.60 -75.09
N THR A 684 -73.59 60.30 -75.20
CA THR A 684 -74.19 59.44 -76.22
C THR A 684 -74.92 58.32 -75.51
N SER A 685 -76.23 58.21 -75.72
CA SER A 685 -77.04 57.07 -75.27
C SER A 685 -77.70 56.42 -76.48
N THR A 686 -77.76 55.09 -76.49
CA THR A 686 -78.57 54.34 -77.46
C THR A 686 -80.02 54.19 -77.02
N GLY A 687 -80.31 54.44 -75.74
CA GLY A 687 -81.67 54.54 -75.19
C GLY A 687 -82.03 55.98 -74.83
N ASP A 688 -83.11 56.13 -74.07
CA ASP A 688 -83.60 57.45 -73.68
C ASP A 688 -82.56 58.22 -72.86
N THR A 689 -82.29 59.46 -73.27
CA THR A 689 -81.50 60.40 -72.48
C THR A 689 -82.46 61.37 -71.82
N THR A 690 -82.59 61.30 -70.50
CA THR A 690 -83.40 62.25 -69.73
C THR A 690 -82.49 63.22 -69.01
N ILE A 691 -82.66 64.51 -69.26
CA ILE A 691 -82.04 65.57 -68.47
C ILE A 691 -83.18 66.31 -67.77
N GLU A 692 -83.30 66.09 -66.46
CA GLU A 692 -84.31 66.72 -65.63
C GLU A 692 -83.66 67.75 -64.71
N ALA A 693 -84.11 69.00 -64.80
CA ALA A 693 -83.75 70.04 -63.85
C ALA A 693 -85.05 70.57 -63.22
N THR A 694 -85.16 70.48 -61.91
CA THR A 694 -86.26 71.10 -61.15
C THR A 694 -86.08 72.61 -61.01
N GLY A 695 -84.85 73.10 -61.16
CA GLY A 695 -84.49 74.51 -61.28
C GLY A 695 -84.35 74.96 -62.74
N ASN A 696 -83.48 75.93 -62.98
CA ASN A 696 -83.22 76.41 -64.34
C ASN A 696 -82.32 75.43 -65.11
N PHE A 697 -82.80 74.94 -66.25
CA PHE A 697 -81.94 74.32 -67.26
C PHE A 697 -81.44 75.40 -68.24
N SER A 698 -80.11 75.53 -68.38
CA SER A 698 -79.52 76.45 -69.36
C SER A 698 -78.44 75.76 -70.19
N ALA A 699 -78.68 75.64 -71.49
CA ALA A 699 -77.66 75.28 -72.47
C ALA A 699 -77.23 76.56 -73.21
N LYS A 700 -75.94 76.91 -73.13
CA LYS A 700 -75.38 78.10 -73.79
C LYS A 700 -74.20 77.68 -74.67
N GLY A 701 -74.32 77.91 -75.97
CA GLY A 701 -73.23 77.77 -76.93
C GLY A 701 -72.91 79.13 -77.54
N THR A 702 -71.66 79.57 -77.46
CA THR A 702 -71.21 80.85 -78.03
C THR A 702 -71.10 80.80 -79.56
N ALA A 703 -70.83 79.62 -80.14
CA ALA A 703 -70.77 79.41 -81.59
C ALA A 703 -72.11 78.95 -82.19
N GLY A 704 -73.00 78.36 -81.37
CA GLY A 704 -74.31 77.86 -81.78
C GLY A 704 -74.82 76.78 -80.83
N ALA A 705 -76.15 76.61 -80.80
CA ALA A 705 -76.82 75.49 -80.14
C ALA A 705 -77.92 74.99 -81.10
N ALA A 706 -77.90 73.69 -81.41
CA ALA A 706 -78.87 73.06 -82.29
C ALA A 706 -79.58 71.93 -81.54
N VAL A 707 -80.89 71.83 -81.73
CA VAL A 707 -81.70 70.67 -81.33
C VAL A 707 -82.30 70.14 -82.63
N GLU A 708 -81.85 68.96 -83.04
CA GLU A 708 -82.23 68.32 -84.29
C GLU A 708 -82.92 66.99 -83.96
N SER A 709 -84.09 66.76 -84.56
CA SER A 709 -84.83 65.49 -84.48
C SER A 709 -85.28 65.13 -85.89
N ASP A 710 -85.08 63.87 -86.27
CA ASP A 710 -85.56 63.35 -87.56
C ASP A 710 -87.09 63.15 -87.59
N MET A 711 -87.72 63.17 -86.42
CA MET A 711 -89.18 63.07 -86.26
C MET A 711 -89.73 64.38 -85.68
N ASN A 712 -90.43 64.32 -84.54
CA ASN A 712 -91.01 65.50 -83.90
C ASN A 712 -90.05 66.06 -82.85
N THR A 713 -90.07 67.40 -82.74
CA THR A 713 -89.48 68.12 -81.62
C THR A 713 -90.61 68.89 -80.93
N ASP A 714 -91.02 68.42 -79.76
CA ASP A 714 -92.06 69.08 -78.97
C ASP A 714 -91.42 69.96 -77.90
N ILE A 715 -91.57 71.27 -78.02
CA ILE A 715 -91.16 72.23 -76.98
C ILE A 715 -92.42 72.76 -76.31
N THR A 716 -92.67 72.31 -75.09
CA THR A 716 -93.84 72.72 -74.30
C THR A 716 -93.39 73.61 -73.15
N ALA A 717 -93.97 74.82 -73.03
CA ALA A 717 -93.78 75.67 -71.86
C ALA A 717 -95.12 75.84 -71.12
N GLY A 718 -95.12 75.62 -69.80
CA GLY A 718 -96.34 75.65 -69.00
C GLY A 718 -96.95 77.04 -68.78
N ILE A 719 -96.17 78.12 -68.94
CA ILE A 719 -96.66 79.51 -68.81
C ILE A 719 -96.40 80.27 -70.10
N ASN A 720 -95.12 80.52 -70.44
CA ASN A 720 -94.75 81.26 -71.64
C ASN A 720 -93.61 80.53 -72.35
N LEU A 721 -93.79 80.27 -73.64
CA LEU A 721 -92.69 79.93 -74.53
C LEU A 721 -92.25 81.21 -75.24
N THR A 722 -91.05 81.70 -74.91
CA THR A 722 -90.49 82.90 -75.55
C THR A 722 -89.37 82.48 -76.48
N LEU A 723 -89.53 82.76 -77.78
CA LEU A 723 -88.50 82.58 -78.79
C LEU A 723 -87.96 83.95 -79.19
N GLU A 724 -86.88 84.38 -78.54
CA GLU A 724 -86.23 85.66 -78.82
C GLU A 724 -84.96 85.45 -79.64
N GLY A 725 -84.95 86.02 -80.84
CA GLY A 725 -83.74 86.16 -81.65
C GLY A 725 -83.41 87.64 -81.78
N THR A 726 -82.21 88.05 -81.38
CA THR A 726 -81.77 89.45 -81.47
C THR A 726 -81.68 89.95 -82.92
N ALA A 727 -81.52 89.05 -83.88
CA ALA A 727 -81.50 89.36 -85.31
C ALA A 727 -82.76 88.89 -86.06
N LYS A 728 -83.23 87.67 -85.81
CA LYS A 728 -84.41 87.07 -86.46
C LYS A 728 -84.92 85.90 -85.62
N ALA A 729 -86.19 85.93 -85.25
CA ALA A 729 -86.93 84.73 -84.86
C ALA A 729 -87.85 84.37 -86.03
N ALA A 730 -87.72 83.15 -86.57
CA ALA A 730 -88.53 82.71 -87.69
C ALA A 730 -88.93 81.26 -87.53
N MET A 731 -90.23 81.00 -87.68
CA MET A 731 -90.77 79.68 -87.93
C MET A 731 -90.79 79.44 -89.45
N HIS A 732 -90.17 78.36 -89.90
CA HIS A 732 -90.18 77.92 -91.29
C HIS A 732 -90.68 76.47 -91.34
N GLY A 733 -91.70 76.20 -92.15
CA GLY A 733 -92.27 74.86 -92.31
C GLY A 733 -93.29 74.81 -93.44
N ALA A 734 -93.44 73.64 -94.08
CA ALA A 734 -94.35 73.44 -95.21
C ALA A 734 -95.83 73.72 -94.86
N MET A 735 -96.20 73.57 -93.59
CA MET A 735 -97.37 74.18 -92.95
C MET A 735 -96.89 74.78 -91.63
N ALA A 736 -97.11 76.06 -91.43
CA ALA A 736 -96.92 76.71 -90.14
C ALA A 736 -98.28 77.25 -89.70
N GLU A 737 -98.84 76.68 -88.63
CA GLU A 737 -100.11 77.10 -88.07
C GLU A 737 -99.85 77.77 -86.72
N VAL A 738 -100.16 79.05 -86.62
CA VAL A 738 -100.13 79.77 -85.34
C VAL A 738 -101.57 79.87 -84.84
N LYS A 739 -101.92 79.01 -83.89
CA LYS A 739 -103.22 79.03 -83.18
C LYS A 739 -103.04 79.69 -81.82
N SER A 740 -103.96 80.60 -81.48
CA SER A 740 -104.12 81.12 -80.12
C SER A 740 -105.57 80.96 -79.72
N ASP A 741 -105.80 80.38 -78.54
CA ASP A 741 -107.15 80.15 -78.01
C ASP A 741 -107.79 81.42 -77.42
N ALA A 742 -106.98 82.46 -77.17
CA ALA A 742 -107.44 83.70 -76.55
C ALA A 742 -107.11 84.94 -77.39
N ILE A 743 -105.84 85.36 -77.42
CA ILE A 743 -105.40 86.56 -78.14
C ILE A 743 -104.07 86.25 -78.83
N LEU A 744 -104.05 86.41 -80.16
CA LEU A 744 -102.82 86.43 -80.92
C LEU A 744 -102.41 87.89 -81.11
N THR A 745 -101.40 88.34 -80.37
CA THR A 745 -100.80 89.67 -80.56
C THR A 745 -99.51 89.49 -81.33
N ILE A 746 -99.50 89.92 -82.60
CA ILE A 746 -98.28 90.04 -83.40
C ILE A 746 -97.88 91.51 -83.35
N GLN A 747 -96.75 91.80 -82.70
CA GLN A 747 -96.16 93.15 -82.66
C GLN A 747 -94.78 93.12 -83.32
N GLY A 748 -94.61 93.96 -84.33
CA GLY A 748 -93.33 94.13 -85.03
C GLY A 748 -93.32 95.41 -85.86
N SER A 749 -92.16 96.05 -85.95
CA SER A 749 -91.93 97.25 -86.79
C SER A 749 -92.19 96.98 -88.27
N MET A 750 -92.15 95.71 -88.67
CA MET A 750 -92.51 95.25 -90.00
C MET A 750 -93.08 93.84 -89.86
N VAL A 751 -94.39 93.71 -90.06
CA VAL A 751 -95.06 92.41 -90.08
C VAL A 751 -95.31 92.07 -91.55
N ASN A 752 -94.53 91.13 -92.07
CA ASN A 752 -94.67 90.65 -93.45
C ASN A 752 -95.38 89.30 -93.42
N ILE A 753 -96.68 89.32 -93.70
CA ILE A 753 -97.50 88.10 -93.88
C ILE A 753 -97.54 87.87 -95.39
N ASN A 754 -96.72 86.91 -95.86
CA ASN A 754 -96.71 86.46 -97.25
C ASN A 754 -97.64 85.26 -97.45
#